data_AF-F2TU58-F1
#
_entry.id   AF-F2TU58-F1
#
_cell.length_a   1.000
_cell.length_b   1.000
_cell.length_c   1.000
_cell.angle_alpha   90.00
_cell.angle_beta   90.00
_cell.angle_gamma   90.00
#
_symmetry.space_group_name_H-M   'P 1'
#
loop_
_entity.id
_entity.type
_entity.pdbx_description
1 polymer ?
#
loop_
_entity_poly.entity_id
_entity_poly.type
_entity_poly.pdbx_seq_one_letter_code
_entity_poly.pdbx_strand_id
1 'polypeptide(L)'
;MPSFEKKNYFRRLQRFKPDYSPENFTQYESERTGMRVVVIDRKGPKVWGHFVLATEILDDSGAPHTLEHLCFMGSRNYQYKGFLDKLATRAYSQTNAWTSTDHTAYTLFTAGWAGFSQILPVYLEHIVAPTLTDAGCYTEVYHVDGTGNDAGVVYSEMQGVQNNPSELIDLKSRRLLYPEGIGFRYETGGMMEQLRVLTAERIRSFHRKMYQPKNLCLILTGEVDHDNMLQILNDFEDTVLDVIPSPSDPFRRPWIDSPPIPPLNTSIVEKVEFPEADESFGEIEIRFLGPDCSDILLSGALNVALLYLAGSSATVLENTLVEKEHLTSAVYYSTSETPRTEICFTLTSVATEKLGHVERRFFEVLNEAMQNEIDMEYMKECVRRQRRGWKFSTENSSYPFASYVITDFLFGKRDGSTLRHVASLQEYDELEKWHDKQWRDFIKQWISDAPHVSVLGVPSSKLAAKLKADELSRVEERQKALGKEGLKQLAKKLEEAKAENDKEIPQGELAKFKVPGVESIPFIKTTTAKSGVALSAGRPNNRIQKIVDMDMSNSPLFIHFEHVTSNFIQVFLNISTTSVPAELRPLLAVYMEAYFHLPVLRNGEKVPFEQVVVELEKDTISYGMDMGHHNPEMLIVSFQAEPDKYDAIISYINELSWESIFDVERLKAITTRLLSDVPDAKRSGSSMVDAVHTMVTHTQESISRAMTPLTKALYLKRTKRLLEKTPEVIVSRMEEIRKQLFRFENFRIFVIADMDQLHKPSSAWEPFVRRLDVTQPLNPIIKLRDRLTDAAKNPGTIAHIVPMTTIDSSFLLTSAKGLDSYNHPKLPALLVTMAYMNAVEGPLWVAIRGTGLAYGARFIHNVDSGFLYLEVYRSPNVHRAFEEGKKIVEDHLSGATQFDPHMALEGAISSIVLDYANEQPTQASTAQASFVRQVIRELPSDYQEKLLRKIREIGIEEIKEILRDFILPLFTPSKSDIIVCCGRVLEEPLRKGFEGVGYKLEVHDLKYFEDDYGFKLEEFKIEEPEDEDEDDEEEGSGSEDGSDDHDMAN
;
A
#
# COMPACT_ATOMS: atom_id res chain seq x y z
N MET A 1 3.43 -48.16 27.43
CA MET A 1 2.32 -48.24 26.46
C MET A 1 2.92 -48.07 25.07
N PRO A 2 2.56 -48.88 24.07
CA PRO A 2 2.99 -48.62 22.70
C PRO A 2 2.36 -47.30 22.26
N SER A 3 3.15 -46.33 21.79
CA SER A 3 2.61 -45.14 21.14
C SER A 3 1.87 -45.58 19.89
N PHE A 4 0.55 -45.43 19.88
CA PHE A 4 -0.19 -45.48 18.63
C PHE A 4 0.29 -44.27 17.81
N GLU A 5 1.23 -44.49 16.88
CA GLU A 5 1.49 -43.52 15.82
C GLU A 5 0.18 -43.32 15.07
N LYS A 6 -0.44 -42.15 15.23
CA LYS A 6 -1.62 -41.78 14.44
C LYS A 6 -1.25 -41.87 12.97
N LYS A 7 -2.11 -42.51 12.18
CA LYS A 7 -1.90 -42.65 10.74
C LYS A 7 -1.93 -41.24 10.09
N ASN A 8 -0.85 -40.85 9.43
CA ASN A 8 -0.80 -39.62 8.65
C ASN A 8 -1.48 -39.84 7.29
N TYR A 9 -2.45 -38.99 6.95
CA TYR A 9 -3.20 -39.04 5.69
C TYR A 9 -2.69 -38.07 4.62
N PHE A 10 -1.67 -37.26 4.92
CA PHE A 10 -1.06 -36.35 3.97
C PHE A 10 0.13 -37.00 3.28
N ARG A 11 -0.05 -37.30 2.00
CA ARG A 11 1.01 -37.81 1.15
C ARG A 11 1.86 -36.66 0.65
N ARG A 12 3.19 -36.76 0.82
CA ARG A 12 4.14 -35.82 0.20
C ARG A 12 4.22 -36.09 -1.31
N LEU A 13 3.79 -35.13 -2.12
CA LEU A 13 3.85 -35.21 -3.59
C LEU A 13 5.27 -34.94 -4.10
N GLN A 14 5.91 -33.90 -3.58
CA GLN A 14 7.25 -33.51 -3.99
C GLN A 14 7.97 -32.70 -2.92
N ARG A 15 9.30 -32.66 -3.04
CA ARG A 15 10.19 -31.75 -2.31
C ARG A 15 11.31 -31.32 -3.24
N PHE A 16 11.60 -30.02 -3.30
CA PHE A 16 12.68 -29.49 -4.12
C PHE A 16 13.19 -28.15 -3.59
N LYS A 17 14.34 -27.71 -4.11
CA LYS A 17 14.96 -26.43 -3.82
C LYS A 17 15.21 -25.71 -5.14
N PRO A 18 14.71 -24.47 -5.33
CA PRO A 18 15.07 -23.68 -6.50
C PRO A 18 16.58 -23.42 -6.57
N ASP A 19 17.17 -23.46 -7.77
CA ASP A 19 18.61 -23.27 -7.94
C ASP A 19 19.11 -21.84 -7.63
N TYR A 20 18.19 -20.87 -7.61
CA TYR A 20 18.45 -19.46 -7.37
C TYR A 20 18.01 -18.96 -5.98
N SER A 21 17.46 -19.84 -5.13
CA SER A 21 16.85 -19.45 -3.85
C SER A 21 17.31 -20.38 -2.70
N PRO A 22 17.53 -19.86 -1.48
CA PRO A 22 17.89 -20.71 -0.33
C PRO A 22 16.72 -21.56 0.22
N GLU A 23 15.47 -21.21 -0.08
CA GLU A 23 14.25 -21.84 0.42
C GLU A 23 14.01 -23.26 -0.11
N ASN A 24 13.32 -24.10 0.66
CA ASN A 24 12.89 -25.42 0.22
C ASN A 24 11.37 -25.49 0.09
N PHE A 25 10.90 -26.08 -1.00
CA PHE A 25 9.49 -26.33 -1.26
C PHE A 25 9.14 -27.76 -0.87
N THR A 26 8.05 -27.95 -0.15
CA THR A 26 7.44 -29.25 0.10
C THR A 26 5.94 -29.19 -0.14
N GLN A 27 5.43 -30.05 -1.02
CA GLN A 27 4.01 -30.13 -1.34
C GLN A 27 3.41 -31.42 -0.79
N TYR A 28 2.27 -31.30 -0.10
CA TYR A 28 1.47 -32.38 0.45
C TYR A 28 0.05 -32.33 -0.11
N GLU A 29 -0.59 -33.49 -0.15
CA GLU A 29 -2.01 -33.63 -0.47
C GLU A 29 -2.64 -34.66 0.47
N SER A 30 -3.80 -34.31 1.03
CA SER A 30 -4.59 -35.24 1.84
C SER A 30 -5.20 -36.33 0.96
N GLU A 31 -4.95 -37.58 1.31
CA GLU A 31 -5.58 -38.76 0.68
C GLU A 31 -7.05 -38.92 1.10
N ARG A 32 -7.52 -38.18 2.11
CA ARG A 32 -8.91 -38.21 2.58
C ARG A 32 -9.76 -37.14 1.94
N THR A 33 -9.30 -35.90 1.98
CA THR A 33 -10.12 -34.73 1.65
C THR A 33 -9.65 -34.00 0.40
N GLY A 34 -8.45 -34.31 -0.11
CA GLY A 34 -7.85 -33.60 -1.24
C GLY A 34 -7.30 -32.21 -0.89
N MET A 35 -7.25 -31.83 0.39
CA MET A 35 -6.62 -30.59 0.84
C MET A 35 -5.15 -30.55 0.46
N ARG A 36 -4.71 -29.41 -0.08
CA ARG A 36 -3.33 -29.18 -0.49
C ARG A 36 -2.60 -28.35 0.54
N VAL A 37 -1.33 -28.68 0.73
CA VAL A 37 -0.44 -27.90 1.59
C VAL A 37 0.88 -27.71 0.88
N VAL A 38 1.35 -26.47 0.78
CA VAL A 38 2.68 -26.13 0.26
C VAL A 38 3.43 -25.38 1.34
N VAL A 39 4.59 -25.91 1.73
CA VAL A 39 5.48 -25.29 2.70
C VAL A 39 6.73 -24.79 1.98
N ILE A 40 7.04 -23.50 2.17
CA ILE A 40 8.22 -22.79 1.68
C ILE A 40 9.10 -22.49 2.91
N ASP A 41 10.06 -23.37 3.18
CA ASP A 41 10.95 -23.29 4.33
C ASP A 41 11.85 -22.06 4.23
N ARG A 42 11.68 -21.10 5.14
CA ARG A 42 12.44 -19.85 5.17
C ARG A 42 12.80 -19.45 6.58
N LYS A 43 14.07 -19.09 6.80
CA LYS A 43 14.52 -18.62 8.12
C LYS A 43 14.03 -17.20 8.42
N GLY A 44 13.72 -16.94 9.69
CA GLY A 44 13.36 -15.62 10.16
C GLY A 44 12.12 -15.61 11.06
N PRO A 45 11.79 -14.45 11.64
CA PRO A 45 10.85 -14.36 12.75
C PRO A 45 9.38 -14.57 12.33
N LYS A 46 9.08 -14.61 11.03
CA LYS A 46 7.72 -14.60 10.50
C LYS A 46 7.33 -15.94 9.91
N VAL A 47 6.09 -16.35 10.18
CA VAL A 47 5.38 -17.41 9.46
C VAL A 47 4.19 -16.77 8.76
N TRP A 48 4.14 -16.89 7.44
CA TRP A 48 3.08 -16.39 6.58
C TRP A 48 2.20 -17.57 6.16
N GLY A 49 0.92 -17.54 6.53
CA GLY A 49 -0.08 -18.50 6.10
C GLY A 49 -1.06 -17.88 5.13
N HIS A 50 -1.27 -18.51 3.97
CA HIS A 50 -2.33 -18.17 3.01
C HIS A 50 -3.24 -19.39 2.86
N PHE A 51 -4.54 -19.19 3.02
CA PHE A 51 -5.58 -20.20 2.95
C PHE A 51 -6.45 -19.88 1.75
N VAL A 52 -6.14 -20.51 0.63
CA VAL A 52 -6.58 -20.07 -0.69
C VAL A 52 -7.69 -20.98 -1.20
N LEU A 53 -8.81 -20.38 -1.61
CA LEU A 53 -9.97 -21.04 -2.18
C LEU A 53 -10.23 -20.49 -3.58
N ALA A 54 -10.39 -21.38 -4.57
CA ALA A 54 -10.85 -20.96 -5.89
C ALA A 54 -12.36 -20.65 -5.83
N THR A 55 -12.78 -19.40 -6.02
CA THR A 55 -14.13 -18.92 -5.72
C THR A 55 -14.86 -18.35 -6.94
N GLU A 56 -15.08 -19.20 -7.96
CA GLU A 56 -15.79 -18.82 -9.17
C GLU A 56 -17.28 -18.47 -8.95
N ILE A 57 -17.66 -17.24 -9.29
CA ILE A 57 -19.04 -16.75 -9.31
C ILE A 57 -19.52 -16.55 -10.75
N LEU A 58 -20.84 -16.59 -10.96
CA LEU A 58 -21.48 -16.40 -12.27
C LEU A 58 -22.61 -15.34 -12.21
N ASP A 59 -22.55 -14.48 -11.20
CA ASP A 59 -23.46 -13.38 -10.95
C ASP A 59 -22.71 -12.27 -10.19
N ASP A 60 -23.29 -11.07 -10.12
CA ASP A 60 -22.69 -9.91 -9.45
C ASP A 60 -23.08 -9.84 -7.96
N SER A 61 -23.36 -10.99 -7.33
CA SER A 61 -23.99 -11.00 -6.01
C SER A 61 -23.05 -10.63 -4.86
N GLY A 62 -21.74 -10.68 -5.05
CA GLY A 62 -20.76 -10.49 -3.97
C GLY A 62 -20.63 -11.68 -3.01
N ALA A 63 -21.11 -12.89 -3.37
CA ALA A 63 -21.06 -14.04 -2.46
C ALA A 63 -19.64 -14.38 -1.95
N PRO A 64 -18.57 -14.35 -2.78
CA PRO A 64 -17.19 -14.52 -2.31
C PRO A 64 -16.79 -13.50 -1.24
N HIS A 65 -16.99 -12.20 -1.51
CA HIS A 65 -16.61 -11.13 -0.61
C HIS A 65 -17.43 -11.16 0.70
N THR A 66 -18.72 -11.45 0.63
CA THR A 66 -19.52 -11.61 1.87
C THR A 66 -19.05 -12.77 2.75
N LEU A 67 -18.58 -13.87 2.16
CA LEU A 67 -18.01 -14.99 2.92
C LEU A 67 -16.64 -14.68 3.49
N GLU A 68 -15.86 -13.85 2.82
CA GLU A 68 -14.61 -13.32 3.36
C GLU A 68 -14.84 -12.72 4.76
N HIS A 69 -15.84 -11.84 4.89
CA HIS A 69 -16.23 -11.25 6.18
C HIS A 69 -16.89 -12.27 7.12
N LEU A 70 -17.88 -13.00 6.63
CA LEU A 70 -18.72 -13.86 7.47
C LEU A 70 -17.97 -15.05 8.09
N CYS A 71 -16.84 -15.47 7.51
CA CYS A 71 -16.01 -16.52 8.13
C CYS A 71 -15.34 -16.05 9.43
N PHE A 72 -15.16 -14.74 9.65
CA PHE A 72 -14.63 -14.19 10.91
C PHE A 72 -15.69 -14.05 12.01
N MET A 73 -16.98 -14.22 11.69
CA MET A 73 -18.09 -14.09 12.65
C MET A 73 -18.24 -15.28 13.60
N GLY A 74 -17.41 -16.31 13.44
CA GLY A 74 -17.34 -17.49 14.30
C GLY A 74 -17.43 -18.79 13.52
N SER A 75 -17.13 -19.87 14.20
CA SER A 75 -17.11 -21.23 13.67
C SER A 75 -17.90 -22.19 14.54
N ARG A 76 -18.05 -23.45 14.10
CA ARG A 76 -18.82 -24.48 14.79
C ARG A 76 -18.50 -24.60 16.30
N ASN A 77 -17.22 -24.64 16.68
CA ASN A 77 -16.82 -24.73 18.10
C ASN A 77 -16.60 -23.37 18.77
N TYR A 78 -16.31 -22.33 17.99
CA TYR A 78 -16.00 -20.99 18.48
C TYR A 78 -17.03 -20.00 17.93
N GLN A 79 -18.25 -20.07 18.47
CA GLN A 79 -19.44 -19.37 17.96
C GLN A 79 -19.53 -17.92 18.44
N TYR A 80 -18.41 -17.20 18.40
CA TYR A 80 -18.35 -15.81 18.88
C TYR A 80 -17.58 -14.94 17.90
N LYS A 81 -18.17 -13.79 17.58
CA LYS A 81 -17.54 -12.73 16.80
C LYS A 81 -16.23 -12.29 17.46
N GLY A 82 -15.18 -12.12 16.67
CA GLY A 82 -13.88 -11.65 17.13
C GLY A 82 -13.05 -12.65 17.94
N PHE A 83 -13.51 -13.91 18.10
CA PHE A 83 -12.75 -14.93 18.81
C PHE A 83 -11.40 -15.20 18.13
N LEU A 84 -11.42 -15.39 16.80
CA LEU A 84 -10.22 -15.68 16.02
C LEU A 84 -9.22 -14.52 16.08
N ASP A 85 -9.69 -13.28 15.98
CA ASP A 85 -8.84 -12.09 16.00
C ASP A 85 -8.19 -11.88 17.36
N LYS A 86 -8.95 -12.06 18.45
CA LYS A 86 -8.43 -12.00 19.82
C LYS A 86 -7.43 -13.11 20.11
N LEU A 87 -7.68 -14.33 19.60
CA LEU A 87 -6.73 -15.44 19.69
C LEU A 87 -5.45 -15.12 18.91
N ALA A 88 -5.58 -14.69 17.66
CA ALA A 88 -4.43 -14.36 16.81
C ALA A 88 -3.57 -13.26 17.43
N THR A 89 -4.19 -12.18 17.90
CA THR A 89 -3.52 -11.06 18.55
C THR A 89 -2.69 -11.52 19.76
N ARG A 90 -3.27 -12.35 20.64
CA ARG A 90 -2.56 -12.93 21.80
C ARG A 90 -1.44 -13.89 21.41
N ALA A 91 -1.52 -14.50 20.24
CA ALA A 91 -0.52 -15.44 19.74
C ALA A 91 0.46 -14.78 18.74
N TYR A 92 0.78 -13.50 18.93
CA TYR A 92 1.70 -12.72 18.09
C TYR A 92 1.32 -12.71 16.61
N SER A 93 0.04 -12.63 16.31
CA SER A 93 -0.46 -12.75 14.94
C SER A 93 -1.52 -11.70 14.63
N GLN A 94 -1.67 -11.43 13.34
CA GLN A 94 -2.80 -10.70 12.78
C GLN A 94 -3.51 -11.59 11.76
N THR A 95 -4.82 -11.39 11.67
CA THR A 95 -5.71 -11.97 10.67
C THR A 95 -5.97 -10.94 9.60
N ASN A 96 -6.07 -11.38 8.36
CA ASN A 96 -6.59 -10.56 7.25
C ASN A 96 -7.14 -11.50 6.18
N ALA A 97 -7.81 -10.97 5.17
CA ALA A 97 -8.23 -11.71 3.99
C ALA A 97 -8.33 -10.76 2.78
N TRP A 98 -8.47 -11.34 1.60
CA TRP A 98 -8.88 -10.60 0.41
C TRP A 98 -9.68 -11.48 -0.53
N THR A 99 -10.52 -10.83 -1.33
CA THR A 99 -11.28 -11.44 -2.41
C THR A 99 -10.80 -10.86 -3.74
N SER A 100 -10.22 -11.70 -4.59
CA SER A 100 -9.92 -11.39 -5.99
C SER A 100 -11.00 -11.97 -6.90
N THR A 101 -10.89 -11.73 -8.21
CA THR A 101 -11.84 -12.26 -9.20
C THR A 101 -11.82 -13.79 -9.27
N ASP A 102 -10.66 -14.41 -9.04
CA ASP A 102 -10.43 -15.85 -9.23
C ASP A 102 -10.36 -16.67 -7.92
N HIS A 103 -10.10 -16.00 -6.79
CA HIS A 103 -9.93 -16.65 -5.50
C HIS A 103 -10.28 -15.75 -4.31
N THR A 104 -10.58 -16.40 -3.18
CA THR A 104 -10.59 -15.76 -1.86
C THR A 104 -9.43 -16.35 -1.08
N ALA A 105 -8.58 -15.50 -0.52
CA ALA A 105 -7.47 -15.91 0.33
C ALA A 105 -7.62 -15.31 1.72
N TYR A 106 -7.60 -16.18 2.71
CA TYR A 106 -7.48 -15.77 4.10
C TYR A 106 -6.03 -15.83 4.52
N THR A 107 -5.59 -14.92 5.39
CA THR A 107 -4.20 -14.82 5.80
C THR A 107 -3.99 -14.74 7.30
N LEU A 108 -2.88 -15.36 7.71
CA LEU A 108 -2.42 -15.39 9.07
C LEU A 108 -0.92 -15.09 9.10
N PHE A 109 -0.55 -13.96 9.71
CA PHE A 109 0.84 -13.51 9.76
C PHE A 109 1.33 -13.49 11.20
N THR A 110 2.10 -14.52 11.58
CA THR A 110 2.49 -14.73 12.97
C THR A 110 3.99 -14.52 13.18
N ALA A 111 4.39 -14.01 14.34
CA ALA A 111 5.77 -14.09 14.80
C ALA A 111 6.04 -15.48 15.42
N GLY A 112 6.79 -16.30 14.71
CA GLY A 112 7.18 -17.65 15.12
C GLY A 112 6.09 -18.73 14.95
N TRP A 113 6.53 -19.99 14.83
CA TRP A 113 5.66 -21.15 14.67
C TRP A 113 4.78 -21.45 15.89
N ALA A 114 5.26 -21.15 17.09
CA ALA A 114 4.57 -21.47 18.34
C ALA A 114 3.22 -20.75 18.48
N GLY A 115 3.11 -19.52 17.95
CA GLY A 115 1.83 -18.81 17.84
C GLY A 115 0.98 -19.37 16.70
N PHE A 116 1.59 -19.52 15.51
CA PHE A 116 0.89 -19.95 14.30
C PHE A 116 0.17 -21.30 14.48
N SER A 117 0.87 -22.29 15.03
CA SER A 117 0.37 -23.65 15.25
C SER A 117 -0.84 -23.71 16.19
N GLN A 118 -0.97 -22.78 17.14
CA GLN A 118 -2.13 -22.72 18.04
C GLN A 118 -3.37 -22.17 17.34
N ILE A 119 -3.18 -21.24 16.40
CA ILE A 119 -4.26 -20.58 15.67
C ILE A 119 -4.73 -21.44 14.49
N LEU A 120 -3.81 -22.13 13.81
CA LEU A 120 -4.04 -22.91 12.60
C LEU A 120 -5.32 -23.77 12.61
N PRO A 121 -5.58 -24.64 13.61
CA PRO A 121 -6.79 -25.46 13.61
C PRO A 121 -8.08 -24.64 13.75
N VAL A 122 -8.04 -23.56 14.55
CA VAL A 122 -9.18 -22.65 14.76
C VAL A 122 -9.47 -21.88 13.46
N TYR A 123 -8.43 -21.40 12.78
CA TYR A 123 -8.52 -20.66 11.54
C TYR A 123 -9.11 -21.53 10.41
N LEU A 124 -8.65 -22.77 10.27
CA LEU A 124 -9.21 -23.74 9.32
C LEU A 124 -10.69 -24.04 9.60
N GLU A 125 -11.10 -24.12 10.86
CA GLU A 125 -12.51 -24.32 11.21
C GLU A 125 -13.38 -23.10 10.88
N HIS A 126 -12.86 -21.87 11.00
CA HIS A 126 -13.58 -20.66 10.56
C HIS A 126 -13.81 -20.63 9.06
N ILE A 127 -12.88 -21.14 8.26
CA ILE A 127 -13.04 -21.21 6.81
C ILE A 127 -14.02 -22.34 6.40
N VAL A 128 -13.82 -23.55 6.94
CA VAL A 128 -14.54 -24.75 6.48
C VAL A 128 -15.88 -24.96 7.17
N ALA A 129 -16.02 -24.52 8.42
CA ALA A 129 -17.24 -24.67 9.23
C ALA A 129 -17.65 -23.37 9.96
N PRO A 130 -17.81 -22.24 9.24
CA PRO A 130 -18.31 -20.99 9.81
C PRO A 130 -19.76 -21.11 10.27
N THR A 131 -20.19 -20.22 11.17
CA THR A 131 -21.58 -20.19 11.67
C THR A 131 -22.58 -19.68 10.63
N LEU A 132 -22.22 -18.64 9.86
CA LEU A 132 -23.05 -17.98 8.84
C LEU A 132 -24.49 -17.73 9.31
N THR A 133 -24.67 -17.15 10.50
CA THR A 133 -26.00 -16.89 11.10
C THR A 133 -26.79 -15.86 10.29
N ASP A 134 -28.12 -15.88 10.41
CA ASP A 134 -28.97 -14.86 9.76
C ASP A 134 -28.67 -13.45 10.30
N ALA A 135 -28.39 -13.34 11.62
CA ALA A 135 -27.98 -12.09 12.25
C ALA A 135 -26.63 -11.58 11.71
N GLY A 136 -25.64 -12.47 11.53
CA GLY A 136 -24.35 -12.12 10.93
C GLY A 136 -24.50 -11.64 9.49
N CYS A 137 -25.28 -12.35 8.67
CA CYS A 137 -25.58 -11.92 7.31
C CYS A 137 -26.28 -10.55 7.28
N TYR A 138 -27.21 -10.28 8.21
CA TYR A 138 -27.95 -9.02 8.27
C TYR A 138 -27.04 -7.83 8.62
N THR A 139 -26.10 -7.98 9.56
CA THR A 139 -25.21 -6.88 9.96
C THR A 139 -24.03 -6.69 9.02
N GLU A 140 -23.37 -7.78 8.59
CA GLU A 140 -22.14 -7.71 7.79
C GLU A 140 -22.41 -7.43 6.31
N VAL A 141 -23.50 -7.95 5.74
CA VAL A 141 -23.75 -7.83 4.29
C VAL A 141 -24.55 -6.56 3.99
N TYR A 142 -25.82 -6.56 4.37
CA TYR A 142 -26.74 -5.48 4.03
C TYR A 142 -27.98 -5.47 4.93
N HIS A 143 -28.34 -4.28 5.38
CA HIS A 143 -29.62 -3.95 6.00
C HIS A 143 -30.02 -2.51 5.71
N VAL A 144 -31.26 -2.17 6.05
CA VAL A 144 -31.70 -0.77 6.13
C VAL A 144 -31.75 -0.39 7.61
N ASP A 145 -31.12 0.74 7.96
CA ASP A 145 -31.08 1.21 9.34
C ASP A 145 -32.42 1.83 9.81
N GLY A 146 -32.46 2.26 11.07
CA GLY A 146 -33.64 2.90 11.66
C GLY A 146 -34.01 4.27 11.07
N THR A 147 -33.19 4.81 10.18
CA THR A 147 -33.39 6.10 9.52
C THR A 147 -33.72 5.96 8.02
N GLY A 148 -33.67 4.74 7.48
CA GLY A 148 -34.01 4.44 6.09
C GLY A 148 -32.79 4.37 5.15
N ASN A 149 -31.58 4.55 5.67
CA ASN A 149 -30.35 4.46 4.91
C ASN A 149 -29.93 3.00 4.72
N ASP A 150 -29.28 2.73 3.58
CA ASP A 150 -28.61 1.44 3.36
C ASP A 150 -27.36 1.36 4.26
N ALA A 151 -27.16 0.21 4.89
CA ALA A 151 -26.04 -0.06 5.80
C ALA A 151 -25.62 -1.53 5.74
N GLY A 152 -24.47 -1.84 6.34
CA GLY A 152 -23.84 -3.15 6.32
C GLY A 152 -22.38 -3.02 5.91
N VAL A 153 -21.49 -3.82 6.51
CA VAL A 153 -20.04 -3.66 6.32
C VAL A 153 -19.66 -3.76 4.84
N VAL A 154 -20.06 -4.84 4.17
CA VAL A 154 -19.77 -5.09 2.75
C VAL A 154 -20.49 -4.08 1.85
N TYR A 155 -21.76 -3.76 2.13
CA TYR A 155 -22.49 -2.76 1.36
C TYR A 155 -21.82 -1.38 1.42
N SER A 156 -21.41 -0.93 2.61
CA SER A 156 -20.76 0.38 2.80
C SER A 156 -19.36 0.44 2.18
N GLU A 157 -18.66 -0.69 2.13
CA GLU A 157 -17.40 -0.82 1.39
C GLU A 157 -17.64 -0.61 -0.11
N MET A 158 -18.56 -1.40 -0.69
CA MET A 158 -18.93 -1.32 -2.11
C MET A 158 -19.49 0.05 -2.49
N GLN A 159 -20.25 0.69 -1.61
CA GLN A 159 -20.82 2.02 -1.86
C GLN A 159 -19.75 3.08 -2.18
N GLY A 160 -18.58 3.03 -1.54
CA GLY A 160 -17.50 3.98 -1.81
C GLY A 160 -16.38 3.43 -2.67
N VAL A 161 -16.59 2.32 -3.39
CA VAL A 161 -15.68 1.88 -4.46
C VAL A 161 -16.37 1.72 -5.81
N GLN A 162 -17.66 1.36 -5.86
CA GLN A 162 -18.39 1.06 -7.09
C GLN A 162 -18.39 2.21 -8.11
N ASN A 163 -18.34 3.46 -7.63
CA ASN A 163 -18.33 4.65 -8.47
C ASN A 163 -16.92 5.25 -8.67
N ASN A 164 -15.87 4.58 -8.17
CA ASN A 164 -14.50 5.01 -8.44
C ASN A 164 -14.20 4.85 -9.94
N PRO A 165 -13.40 5.75 -10.54
CA PRO A 165 -13.06 5.69 -11.96
C PRO A 165 -12.49 4.33 -12.37
N SER A 166 -11.50 3.84 -11.61
CA SER A 166 -10.84 2.55 -11.87
C SER A 166 -11.81 1.36 -11.85
N GLU A 167 -12.77 1.34 -10.92
CA GLU A 167 -13.75 0.25 -10.78
C GLU A 167 -14.76 0.25 -11.94
N LEU A 168 -15.26 1.42 -12.32
CA LEU A 168 -16.19 1.57 -13.45
C LEU A 168 -15.53 1.17 -14.77
N ILE A 169 -14.26 1.53 -14.96
CA ILE A 169 -13.46 1.19 -16.13
C ILE A 169 -13.18 -0.32 -16.14
N ASP A 170 -12.66 -0.89 -15.03
CA ASP A 170 -12.35 -2.32 -14.91
C ASP A 170 -13.57 -3.21 -15.15
N LEU A 171 -14.70 -2.93 -14.49
CA LEU A 171 -15.91 -3.72 -14.64
C LEU A 171 -16.44 -3.66 -16.08
N LYS A 172 -16.37 -2.49 -16.74
CA LYS A 172 -16.72 -2.37 -18.16
C LYS A 172 -15.76 -3.20 -19.02
N SER A 173 -14.46 -3.10 -18.79
CA SER A 173 -13.43 -3.85 -19.52
C SER A 173 -13.67 -5.36 -19.40
N ARG A 174 -13.85 -5.90 -18.19
CA ARG A 174 -14.14 -7.32 -17.95
C ARG A 174 -15.43 -7.77 -18.63
N ARG A 175 -16.49 -6.95 -18.62
CA ARG A 175 -17.76 -7.24 -19.29
C ARG A 175 -17.68 -7.22 -20.82
N LEU A 176 -16.70 -6.53 -21.39
CA LEU A 176 -16.44 -6.57 -22.83
C LEU A 176 -15.51 -7.74 -23.20
N LEU A 177 -14.56 -8.06 -22.33
CA LEU A 177 -13.56 -9.11 -22.54
C LEU A 177 -14.14 -10.52 -22.36
N TYR A 178 -14.96 -10.72 -21.32
CA TYR A 178 -15.50 -12.02 -20.93
C TYR A 178 -17.01 -12.09 -21.18
N PRO A 179 -17.50 -12.99 -22.05
CA PRO A 179 -18.93 -13.15 -22.27
C PRO A 179 -19.65 -13.74 -21.04
N GLU A 180 -20.99 -13.66 -21.04
CA GLU A 180 -21.80 -14.28 -19.99
C GLU A 180 -21.49 -15.78 -19.82
N GLY A 181 -21.42 -16.23 -18.58
CA GLY A 181 -21.04 -17.61 -18.24
C GLY A 181 -19.54 -17.84 -18.02
N ILE A 182 -18.69 -16.82 -18.20
CA ILE A 182 -17.28 -16.84 -17.80
C ILE A 182 -17.13 -16.09 -16.48
N GLY A 183 -16.59 -16.75 -15.43
CA GLY A 183 -16.58 -16.18 -14.08
C GLY A 183 -15.79 -14.87 -13.92
N PHE A 184 -14.75 -14.66 -14.72
CA PHE A 184 -13.96 -13.41 -14.72
C PHE A 184 -14.74 -12.15 -15.13
N ARG A 185 -15.96 -12.31 -15.66
CA ARG A 185 -16.85 -11.21 -16.05
C ARG A 185 -17.43 -10.43 -14.87
N TYR A 186 -17.65 -11.11 -13.74
CA TYR A 186 -18.60 -10.66 -12.72
C TYR A 186 -17.95 -9.91 -11.57
N GLU A 187 -18.74 -9.10 -10.87
CA GLU A 187 -18.29 -8.34 -9.71
C GLU A 187 -18.31 -9.19 -8.43
N THR A 188 -17.13 -9.57 -7.95
CA THR A 188 -16.95 -10.44 -6.78
C THR A 188 -17.13 -9.71 -5.45
N GLY A 189 -16.94 -8.39 -5.41
CA GLY A 189 -17.24 -7.53 -4.28
C GLY A 189 -18.75 -7.36 -4.04
N GLY A 190 -19.52 -7.42 -5.13
CA GLY A 190 -20.99 -7.36 -5.16
C GLY A 190 -21.51 -5.99 -5.57
N MET A 191 -22.31 -5.95 -6.64
CA MET A 191 -22.99 -4.73 -7.05
C MET A 191 -24.01 -4.33 -5.98
N MET A 192 -24.09 -3.04 -5.66
CA MET A 192 -24.97 -2.53 -4.59
C MET A 192 -26.42 -3.03 -4.74
N GLU A 193 -26.97 -3.05 -5.95
CA GLU A 193 -28.33 -3.56 -6.19
C GLU A 193 -28.49 -5.07 -5.94
N GLN A 194 -27.44 -5.86 -6.11
CA GLN A 194 -27.46 -7.29 -5.83
C GLN A 194 -27.27 -7.57 -4.34
N LEU A 195 -26.39 -6.82 -3.67
CA LEU A 195 -26.22 -6.90 -2.21
C LEU A 195 -27.54 -6.63 -1.47
N ARG A 196 -28.36 -5.69 -1.97
CA ARG A 196 -29.67 -5.36 -1.40
C ARG A 196 -30.66 -6.53 -1.37
N VAL A 197 -30.49 -7.50 -2.26
CA VAL A 197 -31.40 -8.66 -2.40
C VAL A 197 -30.71 -9.99 -2.10
N LEU A 198 -29.43 -9.98 -1.72
CA LEU A 198 -28.68 -11.19 -1.38
C LEU A 198 -29.23 -11.83 -0.11
N THR A 199 -29.45 -13.14 -0.15
CA THR A 199 -30.01 -13.90 0.98
C THR A 199 -28.95 -14.74 1.67
N ALA A 200 -29.10 -14.95 2.98
CA ALA A 200 -28.23 -15.82 3.77
C ALA A 200 -28.16 -17.25 3.19
N GLU A 201 -29.25 -17.77 2.61
CA GLU A 201 -29.24 -19.09 1.98
C GLU A 201 -28.41 -19.12 0.69
N ARG A 202 -28.42 -18.06 -0.12
CA ARG A 202 -27.55 -17.96 -1.30
C ARG A 202 -26.06 -17.99 -0.90
N ILE A 203 -25.71 -17.28 0.17
CA ILE A 203 -24.37 -17.24 0.76
C ILE A 203 -23.95 -18.63 1.26
N ARG A 204 -24.79 -19.28 2.09
CA ARG A 204 -24.54 -20.65 2.59
C ARG A 204 -24.42 -21.68 1.47
N SER A 205 -25.22 -21.54 0.42
CA SER A 205 -25.16 -22.41 -0.76
C SER A 205 -23.84 -22.23 -1.51
N PHE A 206 -23.36 -21.00 -1.68
CA PHE A 206 -22.06 -20.74 -2.28
C PHE A 206 -20.92 -21.29 -1.41
N HIS A 207 -20.96 -21.07 -0.10
CA HIS A 207 -19.99 -21.65 0.86
C HIS A 207 -19.91 -23.17 0.74
N ARG A 208 -21.05 -23.87 0.84
CA ARG A 208 -21.10 -25.33 0.71
C ARG A 208 -20.49 -25.84 -0.60
N LYS A 209 -20.64 -25.07 -1.68
CA LYS A 209 -20.09 -25.41 -2.99
C LYS A 209 -18.57 -25.19 -3.05
N MET A 210 -18.07 -24.04 -2.61
CA MET A 210 -16.68 -23.61 -2.86
C MET A 210 -15.72 -23.84 -1.68
N TYR A 211 -16.20 -23.83 -0.44
CA TYR A 211 -15.41 -23.88 0.80
C TYR A 211 -15.20 -25.31 1.30
N GLN A 212 -14.73 -26.18 0.41
CA GLN A 212 -14.43 -27.57 0.72
C GLN A 212 -12.91 -27.77 0.85
N PRO A 213 -12.41 -28.67 1.72
CA PRO A 213 -10.98 -28.94 1.81
C PRO A 213 -10.34 -29.35 0.47
N LYS A 214 -11.05 -30.07 -0.42
CA LYS A 214 -10.58 -30.39 -1.79
C LYS A 214 -10.34 -29.18 -2.70
N ASN A 215 -10.86 -28.01 -2.32
CA ASN A 215 -10.71 -26.72 -2.97
C ASN A 215 -9.95 -25.71 -2.09
N LEU A 216 -9.22 -26.19 -1.08
CA LEU A 216 -8.42 -25.37 -0.17
C LEU A 216 -6.94 -25.72 -0.36
N CYS A 217 -6.12 -24.69 -0.57
CA CYS A 217 -4.67 -24.77 -0.52
C CYS A 217 -4.12 -23.95 0.64
N LEU A 218 -3.45 -24.62 1.59
CA LEU A 218 -2.71 -23.99 2.66
C LEU A 218 -1.27 -23.75 2.22
N ILE A 219 -0.87 -22.49 2.10
CA ILE A 219 0.48 -22.08 1.74
C ILE A 219 1.17 -21.51 2.97
N LEU A 220 2.24 -22.13 3.42
CA LEU A 220 3.02 -21.69 4.58
C LEU A 220 4.42 -21.25 4.12
N THR A 221 4.84 -20.04 4.50
CA THR A 221 6.21 -19.56 4.27
C THR A 221 6.85 -19.12 5.59
N GLY A 222 7.96 -19.74 5.98
CA GLY A 222 8.66 -19.45 7.24
C GLY A 222 9.32 -20.68 7.87
N GLU A 223 9.69 -20.57 9.14
CA GLU A 223 10.22 -21.70 9.92
C GLU A 223 9.06 -22.55 10.45
N VAL A 224 8.67 -23.59 9.70
CA VAL A 224 7.53 -24.45 10.01
C VAL A 224 8.00 -25.79 10.60
N ASP A 225 7.37 -26.24 11.68
CA ASP A 225 7.52 -27.63 12.14
C ASP A 225 6.55 -28.53 11.35
N HIS A 226 7.08 -29.24 10.36
CA HIS A 226 6.29 -30.08 9.46
C HIS A 226 5.54 -31.20 10.18
N ASP A 227 6.15 -31.85 11.17
CA ASP A 227 5.52 -32.98 11.85
C ASP A 227 4.36 -32.49 12.72
N ASN A 228 4.57 -31.37 13.43
CA ASN A 228 3.50 -30.73 14.19
C ASN A 228 2.37 -30.22 13.28
N MET A 229 2.71 -29.57 12.16
CA MET A 229 1.73 -29.12 11.15
C MET A 229 0.89 -30.30 10.66
N LEU A 230 1.52 -31.39 10.20
CA LEU A 230 0.81 -32.56 9.68
C LEU A 230 -0.09 -33.20 10.75
N GLN A 231 0.33 -33.23 12.01
CA GLN A 231 -0.51 -33.71 13.10
C GLN A 231 -1.75 -32.83 13.30
N ILE A 232 -1.58 -31.49 13.31
CA ILE A 232 -2.69 -30.53 13.42
C ILE A 232 -3.68 -30.71 12.27
N LEU A 233 -3.20 -30.87 11.05
CA LEU A 233 -4.05 -31.02 9.87
C LEU A 233 -4.82 -32.34 9.88
N ASN A 234 -4.19 -33.45 10.28
CA ASN A 234 -4.88 -34.73 10.44
C ASN A 234 -6.00 -34.64 11.51
N ASP A 235 -5.71 -33.99 12.63
CA ASP A 235 -6.69 -33.79 13.71
C ASP A 235 -7.82 -32.87 13.26
N PHE A 236 -7.53 -31.83 12.49
CA PHE A 236 -8.54 -30.95 11.90
C PHE A 236 -9.49 -31.73 10.97
N GLU A 237 -8.95 -32.54 10.05
CA GLU A 237 -9.78 -33.34 9.14
C GLU A 237 -10.74 -34.28 9.87
N ASP A 238 -10.32 -34.86 10.99
CA ASP A 238 -11.18 -35.71 11.82
C ASP A 238 -12.41 -34.98 12.36
N THR A 239 -12.31 -33.66 12.52
CA THR A 239 -13.41 -32.85 13.04
C THR A 239 -14.38 -32.37 11.96
N VAL A 240 -14.01 -32.26 10.68
CA VAL A 240 -14.85 -31.57 9.68
C VAL A 240 -15.58 -32.50 8.70
N LEU A 241 -15.31 -33.81 8.72
CA LEU A 241 -15.93 -34.76 7.78
C LEU A 241 -17.47 -34.81 7.82
N ASP A 242 -18.08 -34.43 8.94
CA ASP A 242 -19.54 -34.43 9.13
C ASP A 242 -20.24 -33.16 8.61
N VAL A 243 -19.49 -32.09 8.33
CA VAL A 243 -20.03 -30.78 7.92
C VAL A 243 -19.70 -30.39 6.48
N ILE A 244 -18.78 -31.10 5.83
CA ILE A 244 -18.44 -30.90 4.42
C ILE A 244 -19.21 -31.88 3.51
N PRO A 245 -19.39 -31.56 2.22
CA PRO A 245 -19.80 -32.56 1.23
C PRO A 245 -18.87 -33.79 1.27
N SER A 246 -19.40 -34.97 0.94
CA SER A 246 -18.59 -36.19 1.05
C SER A 246 -17.31 -36.03 0.20
N PRO A 247 -16.13 -36.39 0.72
CA PRO A 247 -14.91 -36.31 -0.08
C PRO A 247 -14.99 -37.09 -1.41
N SER A 248 -15.83 -38.14 -1.46
CA SER A 248 -16.10 -38.92 -2.68
C SER A 248 -17.03 -38.23 -3.68
N ASP A 249 -17.73 -37.16 -3.28
CA ASP A 249 -18.66 -36.47 -4.17
C ASP A 249 -17.91 -35.80 -5.34
N PRO A 250 -18.45 -35.86 -6.56
CA PRO A 250 -17.88 -35.15 -7.70
C PRO A 250 -17.71 -33.66 -7.39
N PHE A 251 -16.54 -33.13 -7.69
CA PHE A 251 -16.24 -31.71 -7.54
C PHE A 251 -15.75 -31.18 -8.88
N ARG A 252 -16.41 -30.13 -9.37
CA ARG A 252 -15.93 -29.39 -10.55
C ARG A 252 -14.90 -28.40 -10.05
N ARG A 253 -13.66 -28.55 -10.51
CA ARG A 253 -12.59 -27.60 -10.21
C ARG A 253 -12.92 -26.27 -10.89
N PRO A 254 -13.04 -25.17 -10.11
CA PRO A 254 -13.24 -23.84 -10.68
C PRO A 254 -12.16 -23.52 -11.72
N TRP A 255 -12.52 -22.75 -12.73
CA TRP A 255 -11.64 -22.31 -13.84
C TRP A 255 -11.19 -23.41 -14.81
N ILE A 256 -10.91 -24.62 -14.34
CA ILE A 256 -10.40 -25.74 -15.14
C ILE A 256 -11.52 -26.57 -15.76
N ASP A 257 -12.57 -26.88 -14.98
CA ASP A 257 -13.74 -27.64 -15.47
C ASP A 257 -14.87 -26.71 -15.96
N SER A 258 -14.60 -25.40 -16.00
CA SER A 258 -15.51 -24.35 -16.46
C SER A 258 -15.35 -24.10 -17.96
N PRO A 259 -16.33 -23.45 -18.63
CA PRO A 259 -16.18 -23.09 -20.04
C PRO A 259 -14.89 -22.29 -20.27
N PRO A 260 -14.09 -22.64 -21.30
CA PRO A 260 -12.83 -21.96 -21.55
C PRO A 260 -13.08 -20.51 -22.00
N ILE A 261 -12.14 -19.62 -21.66
CA ILE A 261 -12.17 -18.23 -22.12
C ILE A 261 -12.08 -18.21 -23.65
N PRO A 262 -13.10 -17.69 -24.37
CA PRO A 262 -13.05 -17.61 -25.82
C PRO A 262 -12.07 -16.52 -26.27
N PRO A 263 -11.46 -16.64 -27.47
CA PRO A 263 -10.66 -15.56 -28.01
C PRO A 263 -11.54 -14.34 -28.34
N LEU A 264 -10.94 -13.15 -28.25
CA LEU A 264 -11.56 -11.93 -28.77
C LEU A 264 -11.39 -11.90 -30.30
N ASN A 265 -12.46 -11.64 -31.04
CA ASN A 265 -12.45 -11.67 -32.52
C ASN A 265 -12.24 -10.29 -33.16
N THR A 266 -12.61 -9.23 -32.47
CA THR A 266 -12.58 -7.84 -32.96
C THR A 266 -12.27 -6.92 -31.81
N SER A 267 -11.53 -5.84 -32.08
CA SER A 267 -11.31 -4.80 -31.08
C SER A 267 -12.57 -4.01 -30.77
N ILE A 268 -12.73 -3.60 -29.52
CA ILE A 268 -13.87 -2.82 -29.02
C ILE A 268 -13.32 -1.57 -28.35
N VAL A 269 -13.82 -0.39 -28.72
CA VAL A 269 -13.50 0.87 -28.05
C VAL A 269 -14.78 1.48 -27.50
N GLU A 270 -14.85 1.67 -26.20
CA GLU A 270 -16.04 2.16 -25.50
C GLU A 270 -15.69 3.32 -24.55
N LYS A 271 -16.67 4.17 -24.27
CA LYS A 271 -16.54 5.23 -23.26
C LYS A 271 -17.32 4.87 -22.01
N VAL A 272 -16.79 5.21 -20.85
CA VAL A 272 -17.47 5.12 -19.56
C VAL A 272 -17.32 6.46 -18.84
N GLU A 273 -18.43 7.03 -18.40
CA GLU A 273 -18.41 8.21 -17.54
C GLU A 273 -18.10 7.80 -16.09
N PHE A 274 -17.29 8.58 -15.39
CA PHE A 274 -17.10 8.48 -13.94
C PHE A 274 -17.39 9.83 -13.27
N PRO A 275 -17.89 9.86 -12.02
CA PRO A 275 -18.28 11.11 -11.37
C PRO A 275 -17.06 11.96 -11.00
N GLU A 276 -16.96 13.17 -11.52
CA GLU A 276 -15.84 14.09 -11.27
C GLU A 276 -16.24 15.54 -11.56
N ALA A 277 -15.81 16.52 -10.76
CA ALA A 277 -16.05 17.93 -11.01
C ALA A 277 -15.09 18.52 -12.04
N ASP A 278 -13.79 18.16 -11.95
CA ASP A 278 -12.78 18.56 -12.94
C ASP A 278 -12.80 17.64 -14.17
N GLU A 279 -13.38 18.13 -15.26
CA GLU A 279 -13.52 17.36 -16.50
C GLU A 279 -12.28 17.41 -17.41
N SER A 280 -11.15 17.96 -16.95
CA SER A 280 -9.95 18.21 -17.77
C SER A 280 -9.23 16.92 -18.21
N PHE A 281 -9.13 15.93 -17.32
CA PHE A 281 -8.34 14.72 -17.54
C PHE A 281 -9.12 13.44 -17.25
N GLY A 282 -9.11 12.53 -18.21
CA GLY A 282 -9.59 11.16 -18.08
C GLY A 282 -8.46 10.14 -18.09
N GLU A 283 -8.85 8.87 -18.19
CA GLU A 283 -7.95 7.72 -18.18
C GLU A 283 -8.30 6.76 -19.31
N ILE A 284 -7.31 6.00 -19.80
CA ILE A 284 -7.53 4.96 -20.81
C ILE A 284 -7.04 3.64 -20.25
N GLU A 285 -7.87 2.61 -20.36
CA GLU A 285 -7.49 1.25 -20.08
C GLU A 285 -7.61 0.40 -21.35
N ILE A 286 -6.56 -0.38 -21.67
CA ILE A 286 -6.49 -1.23 -22.85
C ILE A 286 -6.18 -2.66 -22.40
N ARG A 287 -7.08 -3.60 -22.69
CA ARG A 287 -6.96 -5.01 -22.31
C ARG A 287 -6.85 -5.96 -23.48
N PHE A 288 -5.99 -6.96 -23.32
CA PHE A 288 -5.77 -8.07 -24.27
C PHE A 288 -5.89 -9.42 -23.58
N LEU A 289 -6.17 -10.47 -24.37
CA LEU A 289 -6.07 -11.87 -23.94
C LEU A 289 -4.75 -12.47 -24.46
N GLY A 290 -3.82 -12.69 -23.53
CA GLY A 290 -2.47 -13.20 -23.74
C GLY A 290 -2.34 -14.74 -23.76
N PRO A 291 -1.10 -15.25 -23.68
CA PRO A 291 -0.81 -16.68 -23.60
C PRO A 291 -1.39 -17.33 -22.32
N ASP A 292 -1.39 -18.66 -22.26
CA ASP A 292 -1.80 -19.40 -21.06
C ASP A 292 -0.76 -19.20 -19.94
N CYS A 293 -1.21 -18.80 -18.74
CA CYS A 293 -0.34 -18.54 -17.59
C CYS A 293 0.53 -19.75 -17.19
N SER A 294 0.10 -20.97 -17.54
CA SER A 294 0.84 -22.20 -17.26
C SER A 294 2.00 -22.48 -18.21
N ASP A 295 2.11 -21.76 -19.34
CA ASP A 295 3.26 -21.81 -20.23
C ASP A 295 4.34 -20.83 -19.77
N ILE A 296 5.26 -21.32 -18.93
CA ILE A 296 6.31 -20.50 -18.32
C ILE A 296 7.20 -19.76 -19.33
N LEU A 297 7.40 -20.31 -20.54
CA LEU A 297 8.25 -19.68 -21.54
C LEU A 297 7.52 -18.47 -22.13
N LEU A 298 6.24 -18.62 -22.44
CA LEU A 298 5.42 -17.53 -22.98
C LEU A 298 5.08 -16.49 -21.91
N SER A 299 4.84 -16.89 -20.66
CA SER A 299 4.69 -15.95 -19.53
C SER A 299 5.97 -15.15 -19.30
N GLY A 300 7.14 -15.81 -19.34
CA GLY A 300 8.44 -15.12 -19.31
C GLY A 300 8.63 -14.16 -20.49
N ALA A 301 8.27 -14.59 -21.71
CA ALA A 301 8.32 -13.74 -22.90
C ALA A 301 7.39 -12.53 -22.77
N LEU A 302 6.19 -12.70 -22.21
CA LEU A 302 5.24 -11.61 -21.98
C LEU A 302 5.83 -10.56 -21.03
N ASN A 303 6.36 -10.98 -19.88
CA ASN A 303 6.97 -10.05 -18.91
C ASN A 303 8.16 -9.27 -19.51
N VAL A 304 8.98 -9.94 -20.33
CA VAL A 304 10.10 -9.30 -21.03
C VAL A 304 9.58 -8.32 -22.11
N ALA A 305 8.57 -8.71 -22.87
CA ALA A 305 7.97 -7.86 -23.89
C ALA A 305 7.33 -6.60 -23.30
N LEU A 306 6.60 -6.73 -22.18
CA LEU A 306 5.99 -5.59 -21.49
C LEU A 306 7.06 -4.63 -20.94
N LEU A 307 8.13 -5.17 -20.36
CA LEU A 307 9.28 -4.37 -19.91
C LEU A 307 9.94 -3.61 -21.07
N TYR A 308 10.07 -4.24 -22.25
CA TYR A 308 10.62 -3.58 -23.44
C TYR A 308 9.70 -2.48 -24.00
N LEU A 309 8.38 -2.66 -23.87
CA LEU A 309 7.39 -1.74 -24.42
C LEU A 309 7.11 -0.54 -23.51
N ALA A 310 7.04 -0.73 -22.19
CA ALA A 310 6.59 0.31 -21.25
C ALA A 310 7.28 0.22 -19.86
N GLY A 311 8.48 -0.37 -19.77
CA GLY A 311 9.17 -0.59 -18.49
C GLY A 311 9.89 0.63 -17.90
N SER A 312 10.15 1.68 -18.69
CA SER A 312 10.79 2.93 -18.24
C SER A 312 10.69 4.05 -19.28
N SER A 313 11.14 5.25 -18.94
CA SER A 313 11.19 6.44 -19.83
C SER A 313 12.01 6.25 -21.12
N ALA A 314 12.85 5.21 -21.21
CA ALA A 314 13.59 4.84 -22.41
C ALA A 314 12.84 3.85 -23.33
N THR A 315 11.75 3.25 -22.85
CA THR A 315 11.01 2.18 -23.55
C THR A 315 9.98 2.71 -24.54
N VAL A 316 9.56 1.89 -25.49
CA VAL A 316 8.86 2.33 -26.73
C VAL A 316 7.66 3.26 -26.47
N LEU A 317 6.72 2.83 -25.63
CA LEU A 317 5.47 3.53 -25.34
C LEU A 317 5.70 4.74 -24.43
N GLU A 318 6.40 4.55 -23.32
CA GLU A 318 6.74 5.61 -22.36
C GLU A 318 7.54 6.73 -23.04
N ASN A 319 8.61 6.38 -23.76
CA ASN A 319 9.46 7.36 -24.44
C ASN A 319 8.69 8.16 -25.49
N THR A 320 7.74 7.54 -26.18
CA THR A 320 6.99 8.23 -27.25
C THR A 320 5.82 9.02 -26.67
N LEU A 321 4.91 8.36 -25.96
CA LEU A 321 3.64 8.94 -25.50
C LEU A 321 3.83 9.91 -24.33
N VAL A 322 4.78 9.63 -23.42
CA VAL A 322 5.03 10.47 -22.24
C VAL A 322 6.16 11.45 -22.51
N GLU A 323 7.33 10.94 -22.90
CA GLU A 323 8.55 11.75 -22.92
C GLU A 323 8.72 12.66 -24.14
N LYS A 324 8.15 12.29 -25.30
CA LYS A 324 8.27 13.05 -26.56
C LYS A 324 7.00 13.78 -26.94
N GLU A 325 5.85 13.12 -26.82
CA GLU A 325 4.57 13.65 -27.30
C GLU A 325 3.70 14.25 -26.18
N HIS A 326 3.99 13.95 -24.90
CA HIS A 326 3.30 14.48 -23.72
C HIS A 326 1.77 14.29 -23.77
N LEU A 327 1.34 13.11 -24.24
CA LEU A 327 -0.08 12.76 -24.42
C LEU A 327 -0.73 12.16 -23.15
N THR A 328 0.10 11.65 -22.24
CA THR A 328 -0.29 11.00 -20.98
C THR A 328 0.84 11.19 -19.95
N SER A 329 0.55 11.05 -18.67
CA SER A 329 1.57 11.19 -17.61
C SER A 329 2.38 9.91 -17.39
N ALA A 330 1.82 8.74 -17.68
CA ALA A 330 2.49 7.44 -17.57
C ALA A 330 1.74 6.38 -18.39
N VAL A 331 2.46 5.33 -18.79
CA VAL A 331 1.89 4.12 -19.41
C VAL A 331 2.21 2.94 -18.50
N TYR A 332 1.30 2.63 -17.58
CA TYR A 332 1.44 1.46 -16.73
C TYR A 332 1.00 0.20 -17.47
N TYR A 333 1.56 -0.93 -17.08
CA TYR A 333 1.06 -2.24 -17.48
C TYR A 333 0.94 -3.17 -16.28
N SER A 334 0.00 -4.10 -16.37
CA SER A 334 -0.19 -5.17 -15.40
C SER A 334 -0.67 -6.44 -16.10
N THR A 335 -0.53 -7.57 -15.42
CA THR A 335 -1.02 -8.87 -15.88
C THR A 335 -1.82 -9.56 -14.80
N SER A 336 -2.94 -10.17 -15.18
CA SER A 336 -3.69 -11.07 -14.30
C SER A 336 -3.60 -12.49 -14.83
N GLU A 337 -3.09 -13.39 -13.99
CA GLU A 337 -2.86 -14.78 -14.39
C GLU A 337 -4.19 -15.52 -14.58
N THR A 338 -4.46 -15.95 -15.81
CA THR A 338 -5.59 -16.81 -16.16
C THR A 338 -5.18 -17.76 -17.28
N PRO A 339 -5.99 -18.77 -17.65
CA PRO A 339 -5.71 -19.60 -18.82
C PRO A 339 -5.56 -18.84 -20.16
N ARG A 340 -5.97 -17.56 -20.20
CA ARG A 340 -5.58 -16.57 -21.20
C ARG A 340 -5.18 -15.30 -20.48
N THR A 341 -3.91 -15.20 -20.07
CA THR A 341 -3.39 -14.13 -19.21
C THR A 341 -3.91 -12.77 -19.68
N GLU A 342 -4.58 -12.06 -18.78
CA GLU A 342 -5.07 -10.73 -19.09
C GLU A 342 -3.88 -9.77 -19.10
N ILE A 343 -3.74 -8.99 -20.16
CA ILE A 343 -2.72 -7.94 -20.28
C ILE A 343 -3.46 -6.62 -20.24
N CYS A 344 -3.10 -5.75 -19.29
CA CYS A 344 -3.72 -4.43 -19.14
C CYS A 344 -2.66 -3.34 -19.31
N PHE A 345 -2.97 -2.32 -20.11
CA PHE A 345 -2.24 -1.05 -20.13
C PHE A 345 -3.15 0.07 -19.62
N THR A 346 -2.61 0.92 -18.75
CA THR A 346 -3.30 2.10 -18.23
C THR A 346 -2.53 3.36 -18.60
N LEU A 347 -3.19 4.30 -19.27
CA LEU A 347 -2.65 5.61 -19.59
C LEU A 347 -3.35 6.65 -18.71
N THR A 348 -2.58 7.30 -17.85
CA THR A 348 -3.09 8.24 -16.82
C THR A 348 -3.07 9.69 -17.29
N SER A 349 -3.93 10.51 -16.68
CA SER A 349 -3.98 11.97 -16.88
C SER A 349 -4.03 12.38 -18.36
N VAL A 350 -4.89 11.72 -19.14
CA VAL A 350 -5.07 12.02 -20.57
C VAL A 350 -6.11 13.11 -20.73
N ALA A 351 -5.78 14.20 -21.44
CA ALA A 351 -6.74 15.27 -21.69
C ALA A 351 -8.05 14.71 -22.28
N THR A 352 -9.18 15.06 -21.68
CA THR A 352 -10.49 14.41 -21.94
C THR A 352 -10.89 14.47 -23.41
N GLU A 353 -10.61 15.57 -24.09
CA GLU A 353 -10.87 15.77 -25.51
C GLU A 353 -9.96 14.93 -26.43
N LYS A 354 -8.82 14.46 -25.91
CA LYS A 354 -7.82 13.66 -26.64
C LYS A 354 -7.89 12.16 -26.38
N LEU A 355 -8.72 11.66 -25.46
CA LEU A 355 -8.80 10.23 -25.11
C LEU A 355 -8.81 9.30 -26.34
N GLY A 356 -9.69 9.56 -27.30
CA GLY A 356 -9.76 8.75 -28.52
C GLY A 356 -8.56 8.92 -29.46
N HIS A 357 -7.88 10.06 -29.44
CA HIS A 357 -6.65 10.26 -30.21
C HIS A 357 -5.47 9.50 -29.58
N VAL A 358 -5.32 9.56 -28.26
CA VAL A 358 -4.25 8.87 -27.53
C VAL A 358 -4.40 7.36 -27.62
N GLU A 359 -5.61 6.82 -27.56
CA GLU A 359 -5.86 5.38 -27.80
C GLU A 359 -5.37 4.95 -29.18
N ARG A 360 -5.69 5.70 -30.24
CA ARG A 360 -5.18 5.39 -31.59
C ARG A 360 -3.66 5.50 -31.66
N ARG A 361 -3.09 6.55 -31.04
CA ARG A 361 -1.65 6.79 -31.05
C ARG A 361 -0.88 5.67 -30.36
N PHE A 362 -1.41 5.10 -29.28
CA PHE A 362 -0.85 3.92 -28.62
C PHE A 362 -0.62 2.77 -29.62
N PHE A 363 -1.64 2.44 -30.43
CA PHE A 363 -1.52 1.38 -31.44
C PHE A 363 -0.63 1.76 -32.62
N GLU A 364 -0.64 3.02 -33.05
CA GLU A 364 0.28 3.51 -34.09
C GLU A 364 1.74 3.31 -33.67
N VAL A 365 2.09 3.69 -32.44
CA VAL A 365 3.44 3.50 -31.88
C VAL A 365 3.83 2.02 -31.86
N LEU A 366 2.95 1.14 -31.39
CA LEU A 366 3.21 -0.31 -31.39
C LEU A 366 3.42 -0.85 -32.81
N ASN A 367 2.57 -0.45 -33.75
CA ASN A 367 2.66 -0.90 -35.14
C ASN A 367 3.94 -0.39 -35.83
N GLU A 368 4.31 0.86 -35.62
CA GLU A 368 5.56 1.45 -36.10
C GLU A 368 6.77 0.70 -35.53
N ALA A 369 6.77 0.43 -34.23
CA ALA A 369 7.84 -0.32 -33.57
C ALA A 369 7.98 -1.75 -34.13
N MET A 370 6.86 -2.42 -34.40
CA MET A 370 6.85 -3.81 -34.89
C MET A 370 7.10 -3.97 -36.39
N GLN A 371 7.19 -2.87 -37.15
CA GLN A 371 7.60 -2.87 -38.56
C GLN A 371 9.13 -2.87 -38.73
N ASN A 372 9.85 -2.28 -37.78
CA ASN A 372 11.31 -2.17 -37.81
C ASN A 372 11.96 -3.33 -37.05
N GLU A 373 13.28 -3.49 -37.19
CA GLU A 373 14.05 -4.39 -36.30
C GLU A 373 14.05 -3.82 -34.88
N ILE A 374 13.84 -4.66 -33.87
CA ILE A 374 13.89 -4.24 -32.48
C ILE A 374 15.34 -4.15 -31.99
N ASP A 375 15.56 -3.37 -30.93
CA ASP A 375 16.86 -3.35 -30.25
C ASP A 375 17.08 -4.67 -29.51
N MET A 376 17.78 -5.59 -30.17
CA MET A 376 18.08 -6.91 -29.61
C MET A 376 19.11 -6.88 -28.49
N GLU A 377 19.91 -5.82 -28.36
CA GLU A 377 20.81 -5.67 -27.22
C GLU A 377 20.00 -5.31 -25.98
N TYR A 378 19.12 -4.30 -26.10
CA TYR A 378 18.22 -3.91 -25.02
C TYR A 378 17.22 -5.00 -24.66
N MET A 379 16.64 -5.71 -25.63
CA MET A 379 15.74 -6.84 -25.39
C MET A 379 16.42 -7.95 -24.55
N LYS A 380 17.68 -8.27 -24.84
CA LYS A 380 18.44 -9.23 -24.03
C LYS A 380 18.72 -8.71 -22.63
N GLU A 381 18.87 -7.40 -22.47
CA GLU A 381 18.97 -6.80 -21.14
C GLU A 381 17.65 -6.88 -20.37
N CYS A 382 16.50 -6.66 -21.03
CA CYS A 382 15.19 -6.91 -20.43
C CYS A 382 15.06 -8.35 -19.93
N VAL A 383 15.50 -9.35 -20.70
CA VAL A 383 15.55 -10.77 -20.26
C VAL A 383 16.39 -10.94 -19.00
N ARG A 384 17.58 -10.36 -18.96
CA ARG A 384 18.47 -10.45 -17.80
C ARG A 384 17.91 -9.73 -16.59
N ARG A 385 17.32 -8.55 -16.78
CA ARG A 385 16.70 -7.75 -15.73
C ARG A 385 15.49 -8.46 -15.12
N GLN A 386 14.64 -9.08 -15.92
CA GLN A 386 13.53 -9.91 -15.42
C GLN A 386 14.05 -11.07 -14.56
N ARG A 387 15.08 -11.79 -15.02
CA ARG A 387 15.73 -12.86 -14.24
C ARG A 387 16.32 -12.36 -12.92
N ARG A 388 17.05 -11.23 -12.92
CA ARG A 388 17.61 -10.64 -11.68
C ARG A 388 16.51 -10.14 -10.74
N GLY A 389 15.48 -9.49 -11.29
CA GLY A 389 14.32 -8.99 -10.55
C GLY A 389 13.57 -10.11 -9.83
N TRP A 390 13.33 -11.24 -10.50
CA TRP A 390 12.72 -12.40 -9.86
C TRP A 390 13.55 -12.91 -8.67
N LYS A 391 14.87 -13.12 -8.87
CA LYS A 391 15.79 -13.55 -7.82
C LYS A 391 15.78 -12.60 -6.61
N PHE A 392 15.83 -11.29 -6.87
CA PHE A 392 15.81 -10.28 -5.83
C PHE A 392 14.49 -10.28 -5.04
N SER A 393 13.36 -10.36 -5.74
CA SER A 393 12.03 -10.38 -5.13
C SER A 393 11.84 -11.61 -4.23
N THR A 394 12.30 -12.79 -4.65
CA THR A 394 12.21 -14.01 -3.85
C THR A 394 13.10 -13.95 -2.60
N GLU A 395 14.25 -13.26 -2.68
CA GLU A 395 15.13 -13.06 -1.52
C GLU A 395 14.57 -12.06 -0.51
N ASN A 396 13.76 -11.08 -0.94
CA ASN A 396 13.30 -9.98 -0.08
C ASN A 396 11.81 -10.04 0.30
N SER A 397 11.02 -10.97 -0.25
CA SER A 397 9.60 -11.12 0.08
C SER A 397 9.17 -12.58 0.07
N SER A 398 8.19 -12.94 0.91
CA SER A 398 7.51 -14.23 0.86
C SER A 398 6.46 -14.31 -0.26
N TYR A 399 5.98 -13.16 -0.72
CA TYR A 399 4.83 -13.07 -1.61
C TYR A 399 5.05 -13.65 -3.02
N PRO A 400 6.19 -13.46 -3.73
CA PRO A 400 6.36 -13.98 -5.09
C PRO A 400 6.16 -15.50 -5.19
N PHE A 401 6.68 -16.26 -4.23
CA PHE A 401 6.48 -17.71 -4.19
C PHE A 401 5.06 -18.09 -3.77
N ALA A 402 4.46 -17.37 -2.82
CA ALA A 402 3.07 -17.61 -2.45
C ALA A 402 2.12 -17.37 -3.64
N SER A 403 2.32 -16.28 -4.39
CA SER A 403 1.58 -15.95 -5.61
C SER A 403 1.73 -17.04 -6.68
N TYR A 404 2.95 -17.51 -6.94
CA TYR A 404 3.16 -18.63 -7.87
C TYR A 404 2.41 -19.90 -7.46
N VAL A 405 2.37 -20.20 -6.15
CA VAL A 405 1.62 -21.35 -5.63
C VAL A 405 0.11 -21.15 -5.73
N ILE A 406 -0.39 -19.92 -5.55
CA ILE A 406 -1.80 -19.58 -5.82
C ILE A 406 -2.13 -19.89 -7.28
N THR A 407 -1.35 -19.39 -8.23
CA THR A 407 -1.55 -19.64 -9.66
C THR A 407 -1.49 -21.13 -10.01
N ASP A 408 -0.53 -21.90 -9.46
CA ASP A 408 -0.49 -23.37 -9.61
C ASP A 408 -1.75 -24.05 -9.03
N PHE A 409 -2.22 -23.60 -7.87
CA PHE A 409 -3.41 -24.15 -7.25
C PHE A 409 -4.67 -23.89 -8.09
N LEU A 410 -4.82 -22.69 -8.63
CA LEU A 410 -5.97 -22.31 -9.45
C LEU A 410 -5.93 -23.00 -10.82
N PHE A 411 -4.81 -22.92 -11.53
CA PHE A 411 -4.73 -23.29 -12.95
C PHE A 411 -3.79 -24.47 -13.26
N GLY A 412 -2.83 -24.76 -12.38
CA GLY A 412 -1.81 -25.79 -12.57
C GLY A 412 -2.32 -27.23 -12.45
N LYS A 413 -1.47 -28.21 -12.79
CA LYS A 413 -1.82 -29.64 -12.71
C LYS A 413 -1.81 -30.15 -11.28
N ARG A 414 -2.79 -31.00 -10.95
CA ARG A 414 -2.90 -31.57 -9.60
C ARG A 414 -1.77 -32.57 -9.24
N ASP A 415 -1.04 -33.11 -10.20
CA ASP A 415 0.10 -34.00 -9.91
C ASP A 415 1.35 -33.28 -9.38
N GLY A 416 1.34 -31.94 -9.30
CA GLY A 416 2.46 -31.12 -8.85
C GLY A 416 3.49 -30.81 -9.94
N SER A 417 3.29 -31.28 -11.17
CA SER A 417 4.24 -31.02 -12.27
C SER A 417 4.36 -29.54 -12.62
N THR A 418 3.27 -28.78 -12.55
CA THR A 418 3.28 -27.33 -12.83
C THR A 418 4.09 -26.55 -11.79
N LEU A 419 3.83 -26.75 -10.48
CA LEU A 419 4.63 -26.14 -9.41
C LEU A 419 6.14 -26.37 -9.55
N ARG A 420 6.55 -27.51 -10.13
CA ARG A 420 7.98 -27.85 -10.26
C ARG A 420 8.74 -26.88 -11.18
N HIS A 421 8.07 -26.14 -12.05
CA HIS A 421 8.70 -25.18 -12.93
C HIS A 421 9.43 -24.05 -12.18
N VAL A 422 8.95 -23.65 -10.99
CA VAL A 422 9.60 -22.63 -10.15
C VAL A 422 11.01 -23.02 -9.67
N ALA A 423 11.41 -24.28 -9.83
CA ALA A 423 12.71 -24.80 -9.38
C ALA A 423 13.91 -24.24 -10.17
N SER A 424 13.69 -23.63 -11.34
CA SER A 424 14.74 -23.07 -12.19
C SER A 424 14.21 -21.84 -12.94
N LEU A 425 15.11 -21.03 -13.50
CA LEU A 425 14.80 -19.89 -14.37
C LEU A 425 15.23 -20.15 -15.82
N GLN A 426 15.11 -21.41 -16.27
CA GLN A 426 15.62 -21.87 -17.56
C GLN A 426 14.89 -21.22 -18.75
N GLU A 427 13.64 -20.78 -18.56
CA GLU A 427 12.87 -20.04 -19.55
C GLU A 427 13.66 -18.81 -20.04
N TYR A 428 14.36 -18.09 -19.16
CA TYR A 428 15.16 -16.94 -19.56
C TYR A 428 16.41 -17.33 -20.36
N ASP A 429 16.97 -18.53 -20.16
CA ASP A 429 18.08 -19.03 -20.98
C ASP A 429 17.60 -19.34 -22.41
N GLU A 430 16.36 -19.78 -22.58
CA GLU A 430 15.75 -19.96 -23.91
C GLU A 430 15.37 -18.62 -24.55
N LEU A 431 14.85 -17.66 -23.78
CA LEU A 431 14.52 -16.32 -24.27
C LEU A 431 15.74 -15.52 -24.71
N GLU A 432 16.91 -15.71 -24.09
CA GLU A 432 18.16 -15.09 -24.56
C GLU A 432 18.57 -15.53 -25.98
N LYS A 433 18.09 -16.71 -26.43
CA LYS A 433 18.37 -17.25 -27.77
C LYS A 433 17.37 -16.78 -28.82
N TRP A 434 16.26 -16.16 -28.42
CA TRP A 434 15.26 -15.65 -29.37
C TRP A 434 15.86 -14.53 -30.23
N HIS A 435 15.55 -14.55 -31.52
CA HIS A 435 15.96 -13.52 -32.46
C HIS A 435 14.86 -12.48 -32.68
N ASP A 436 15.20 -11.34 -33.30
CA ASP A 436 14.29 -10.21 -33.60
C ASP A 436 12.90 -10.66 -34.08
N LYS A 437 12.84 -11.46 -35.15
CA LYS A 437 11.55 -11.91 -35.69
C LYS A 437 10.70 -12.71 -34.69
N GLN A 438 11.29 -13.50 -33.79
CA GLN A 438 10.49 -14.23 -32.78
C GLN A 438 9.83 -13.27 -31.79
N TRP A 439 10.58 -12.26 -31.31
CA TRP A 439 10.05 -11.24 -30.42
C TRP A 439 8.98 -10.40 -31.11
N ARG A 440 9.21 -9.96 -32.35
CA ARG A 440 8.22 -9.20 -33.11
C ARG A 440 6.96 -10.01 -33.39
N ASP A 441 7.10 -11.27 -33.79
CA ASP A 441 5.95 -12.16 -34.02
C ASP A 441 5.16 -12.37 -32.71
N PHE A 442 5.84 -12.52 -31.57
CA PHE A 442 5.21 -12.67 -30.25
C PHE A 442 4.45 -11.41 -29.82
N ILE A 443 5.08 -10.23 -29.91
CA ILE A 443 4.44 -8.95 -29.57
C ILE A 443 3.24 -8.68 -30.48
N LYS A 444 3.37 -8.97 -31.79
CA LYS A 444 2.25 -8.87 -32.72
C LYS A 444 1.09 -9.77 -32.33
N GLN A 445 1.38 -11.03 -32.06
CA GLN A 445 0.36 -12.02 -31.74
C GLN A 445 -0.47 -11.66 -30.51
N TRP A 446 0.15 -11.09 -29.48
CA TRP A 446 -0.50 -10.88 -28.18
C TRP A 446 -0.82 -9.44 -27.82
N ILE A 447 -0.25 -8.46 -28.54
CA ILE A 447 -0.39 -7.04 -28.23
C ILE A 447 -0.68 -6.21 -29.48
N SER A 448 0.27 -6.02 -30.41
CA SER A 448 0.10 -4.98 -31.46
C SER A 448 -0.97 -5.31 -32.50
N ASP A 449 -1.10 -6.58 -32.89
CA ASP A 449 -2.08 -7.03 -33.91
C ASP A 449 -3.25 -7.80 -33.24
N ALA A 450 -3.21 -7.95 -31.92
CA ALA A 450 -4.20 -8.69 -31.16
C ALA A 450 -5.50 -7.87 -31.03
N PRO A 451 -6.68 -8.50 -31.19
CA PRO A 451 -7.93 -7.87 -30.81
C PRO A 451 -7.92 -7.46 -29.33
N HIS A 452 -8.48 -6.29 -29.04
CA HIS A 452 -8.39 -5.66 -27.72
C HIS A 452 -9.69 -5.01 -27.26
N VAL A 453 -9.78 -4.71 -25.97
CA VAL A 453 -10.81 -3.84 -25.41
C VAL A 453 -10.15 -2.56 -24.93
N SER A 454 -10.56 -1.41 -25.43
CA SER A 454 -10.18 -0.09 -24.90
C SER A 454 -11.39 0.57 -24.25
N VAL A 455 -11.26 0.94 -22.97
CA VAL A 455 -12.24 1.74 -22.25
C VAL A 455 -11.64 3.12 -22.00
N LEU A 456 -12.32 4.14 -22.50
CA LEU A 456 -11.98 5.55 -22.28
C LEU A 456 -12.81 6.07 -21.12
N GLY A 457 -12.18 6.25 -19.96
CA GLY A 457 -12.77 6.86 -18.77
C GLY A 457 -12.91 8.37 -18.96
N VAL A 458 -14.14 8.86 -18.94
CA VAL A 458 -14.48 10.26 -19.14
C VAL A 458 -15.00 10.86 -17.82
N PRO A 459 -14.35 11.89 -17.26
CA PRO A 459 -14.88 12.57 -16.08
C PRO A 459 -16.23 13.24 -16.39
N SER A 460 -17.16 13.22 -15.43
CA SER A 460 -18.49 13.81 -15.59
C SER A 460 -19.07 14.39 -14.29
N SER A 461 -19.17 15.72 -14.28
CA SER A 461 -19.78 16.52 -13.20
C SER A 461 -21.28 16.24 -13.12
N LYS A 462 -21.91 16.05 -14.28
CA LYS A 462 -23.32 15.67 -14.42
C LYS A 462 -23.60 14.29 -13.79
N LEU A 463 -22.71 13.32 -13.97
CA LEU A 463 -22.87 12.00 -13.35
C LEU A 463 -22.77 12.11 -11.82
N ALA A 464 -21.81 12.89 -11.30
CA ALA A 464 -21.67 13.15 -9.87
C ALA A 464 -22.98 13.76 -9.29
N ALA A 465 -23.52 14.80 -9.93
CA ALA A 465 -24.77 15.42 -9.53
C ALA A 465 -25.97 14.44 -9.58
N LYS A 466 -26.02 13.58 -10.60
CA LYS A 466 -27.07 12.57 -10.77
C LYS A 466 -27.02 11.51 -9.68
N LEU A 467 -25.86 10.91 -9.40
CA LEU A 467 -25.72 9.87 -8.38
C LEU A 467 -26.17 10.35 -7.01
N LYS A 468 -25.82 11.59 -6.66
CA LYS A 468 -26.27 12.26 -5.45
C LYS A 468 -27.79 12.43 -5.40
N ALA A 469 -28.40 12.89 -6.50
CA ALA A 469 -29.85 13.07 -6.58
C ALA A 469 -30.61 11.74 -6.51
N ASP A 470 -30.13 10.71 -7.20
CA ASP A 470 -30.71 9.36 -7.22
C ASP A 470 -30.66 8.71 -5.83
N GLU A 471 -29.56 8.89 -5.08
CA GLU A 471 -29.42 8.40 -3.71
C GLU A 471 -30.43 9.07 -2.77
N LEU A 472 -30.49 10.40 -2.78
CA LEU A 472 -31.43 11.17 -1.95
C LEU A 472 -32.88 10.76 -2.25
N SER A 473 -33.25 10.68 -3.53
CA SER A 473 -34.61 10.28 -3.92
C SER A 473 -34.94 8.87 -3.45
N ARG A 474 -34.00 7.92 -3.57
CA ARG A 474 -34.21 6.53 -3.15
C ARG A 474 -34.47 6.44 -1.64
N VAL A 475 -33.67 7.15 -0.83
CA VAL A 475 -33.83 7.17 0.62
C VAL A 475 -35.16 7.81 1.02
N GLU A 476 -35.54 8.94 0.39
CA GLU A 476 -36.82 9.60 0.66
C GLU A 476 -38.03 8.73 0.30
N GLU A 477 -38.03 8.10 -0.87
CA GLU A 477 -39.10 7.20 -1.30
C GLU A 477 -39.26 6.03 -0.34
N ARG A 478 -38.14 5.48 0.13
CA ARG A 478 -38.14 4.40 1.12
C ARG A 478 -38.68 4.86 2.47
N GLN A 479 -38.24 6.01 2.98
CA GLN A 479 -38.76 6.58 4.23
C GLN A 479 -40.27 6.80 4.15
N LYS A 480 -40.77 7.31 3.01
CA LYS A 480 -42.20 7.47 2.74
C LYS A 480 -42.93 6.12 2.74
N ALA A 481 -42.37 5.10 2.08
CA ALA A 481 -42.97 3.77 1.98
C ALA A 481 -43.02 3.01 3.32
N LEU A 482 -41.97 3.10 4.13
CA LEU A 482 -41.89 2.42 5.43
C LEU A 482 -42.66 3.16 6.54
N GLY A 483 -42.69 4.49 6.47
CA GLY A 483 -43.19 5.35 7.54
C GLY A 483 -42.44 5.16 8.87
N LYS A 484 -42.91 5.85 9.91
CA LYS A 484 -42.26 5.80 11.24
C LYS A 484 -42.26 4.40 11.86
N GLU A 485 -43.31 3.62 11.64
CA GLU A 485 -43.44 2.29 12.23
C GLU A 485 -42.52 1.26 11.54
N GLY A 486 -42.43 1.28 10.20
CA GLY A 486 -41.51 0.41 9.47
C GLY A 486 -40.05 0.68 9.82
N LEU A 487 -39.67 1.97 9.90
CA LEU A 487 -38.33 2.37 10.33
C LEU A 487 -38.02 1.90 11.77
N LYS A 488 -38.98 2.00 12.69
CA LYS A 488 -38.82 1.51 14.06
C LYS A 488 -38.69 -0.02 14.13
N GLN A 489 -39.39 -0.76 13.27
CA GLN A 489 -39.26 -2.22 13.19
C GLN A 489 -37.89 -2.63 12.66
N LEU A 490 -37.36 -1.94 11.65
CA LEU A 490 -36.01 -2.16 11.13
C LEU A 490 -34.94 -1.85 12.19
N ALA A 491 -35.08 -0.73 12.90
CA ALA A 491 -34.20 -0.40 14.03
C ALA A 491 -34.21 -1.51 15.08
N LYS A 492 -35.39 -2.02 15.46
CA LYS A 492 -35.51 -3.11 16.42
C LYS A 492 -34.84 -4.40 15.92
N LYS A 493 -35.07 -4.78 14.66
CA LYS A 493 -34.44 -5.96 14.06
C LYS A 493 -32.92 -5.85 14.04
N LEU A 494 -32.39 -4.66 13.74
CA LEU A 494 -30.95 -4.39 13.78
C LEU A 494 -30.39 -4.55 15.19
N GLU A 495 -31.05 -3.99 16.20
CA GLU A 495 -30.62 -4.14 17.60
C GLU A 495 -30.66 -5.60 18.08
N GLU A 496 -31.67 -6.38 17.67
CA GLU A 496 -31.74 -7.81 17.96
C GLU A 496 -30.59 -8.60 17.28
N ALA A 497 -30.26 -8.28 16.02
CA ALA A 497 -29.16 -8.92 15.30
C ALA A 497 -27.79 -8.57 15.91
N LYS A 498 -27.57 -7.30 16.28
CA LYS A 498 -26.36 -6.86 16.98
C LYS A 498 -26.21 -7.57 18.32
N ALA A 499 -27.28 -7.62 19.13
CA ALA A 499 -27.25 -8.33 20.40
C ALA A 499 -26.95 -9.84 20.26
N GLU A 500 -27.33 -10.46 19.14
CA GLU A 500 -26.96 -11.84 18.86
C GLU A 500 -25.47 -12.00 18.50
N ASN A 501 -24.94 -11.10 17.67
CA ASN A 501 -23.56 -11.15 17.19
C ASN A 501 -22.54 -10.71 18.24
N ASP A 502 -22.90 -9.74 19.09
CA ASP A 502 -22.01 -9.12 20.09
C ASP A 502 -22.06 -9.83 21.45
N LYS A 503 -22.47 -11.10 21.47
CA LYS A 503 -22.43 -11.95 22.67
C LYS A 503 -21.00 -12.05 23.18
N GLU A 504 -20.82 -11.81 24.48
CA GLU A 504 -19.49 -11.89 25.11
C GLU A 504 -18.86 -13.28 24.97
N ILE A 505 -17.56 -13.27 24.67
CA ILE A 505 -16.74 -14.47 24.67
C ILE A 505 -16.51 -14.90 26.12
N PRO A 506 -16.82 -16.15 26.50
CA PRO A 506 -16.53 -16.64 27.84
C PRO A 506 -15.01 -16.58 28.11
N GLN A 507 -14.61 -15.92 29.21
CA GLN A 507 -13.18 -15.72 29.54
C GLN A 507 -12.35 -17.02 29.56
N GLY A 508 -12.97 -18.14 29.97
CA GLY A 508 -12.33 -19.44 30.01
C GLY A 508 -11.97 -20.04 28.64
N GLU A 509 -12.59 -19.58 27.54
CA GLU A 509 -12.32 -20.12 26.20
C GLU A 509 -10.98 -19.64 25.65
N LEU A 510 -10.71 -18.33 25.69
CA LEU A 510 -9.43 -17.77 25.26
C LEU A 510 -8.28 -18.16 26.20
N ALA A 511 -8.54 -18.29 27.51
CA ALA A 511 -7.54 -18.66 28.50
C ALA A 511 -6.92 -20.06 28.28
N LYS A 512 -7.54 -20.93 27.47
CA LYS A 512 -6.99 -22.23 27.07
C LYS A 512 -5.73 -22.10 26.21
N PHE A 513 -5.61 -20.98 25.49
CA PHE A 513 -4.48 -20.67 24.61
C PHE A 513 -3.47 -19.80 25.35
N LYS A 514 -2.23 -20.30 25.44
CA LYS A 514 -1.15 -19.61 26.16
C LYS A 514 -0.34 -18.79 25.17
N VAL A 515 -0.11 -17.53 25.53
CA VAL A 515 0.83 -16.66 24.81
C VAL A 515 2.21 -17.33 24.80
N PRO A 516 2.80 -17.60 23.62
CA PRO A 516 4.15 -18.16 23.54
C PRO A 516 5.17 -17.23 24.19
N GLY A 517 6.34 -17.74 24.57
CA GLY A 517 7.44 -16.87 24.99
C GLY A 517 8.07 -16.14 23.80
N VAL A 518 8.59 -14.93 24.00
CA VAL A 518 9.25 -14.14 22.92
C VAL A 518 10.53 -14.82 22.44
N GLU A 519 11.15 -15.65 23.28
CA GLU A 519 12.28 -16.49 22.94
C GLU A 519 11.95 -17.57 21.90
N SER A 520 10.67 -17.83 21.63
CA SER A 520 10.23 -18.72 20.55
C SER A 520 10.27 -18.06 19.16
N ILE A 521 10.53 -16.75 19.08
CA ILE A 521 10.58 -15.99 17.83
C ILE A 521 12.03 -15.94 17.31
N PRO A 522 12.34 -16.54 16.15
CA PRO A 522 13.70 -16.60 15.62
C PRO A 522 14.08 -15.31 14.87
N PHE A 523 14.38 -14.24 15.61
CA PHE A 523 14.85 -12.97 15.02
C PHE A 523 16.17 -13.14 14.25
N ILE A 524 16.25 -12.48 13.08
CA ILE A 524 17.45 -12.41 12.24
C ILE A 524 18.49 -11.52 12.93
N LYS A 525 19.78 -11.83 12.74
CA LYS A 525 20.90 -11.02 13.23
C LYS A 525 21.79 -10.62 12.07
N THR A 526 22.12 -9.33 11.98
CA THR A 526 23.12 -8.79 11.05
C THR A 526 24.44 -8.50 11.78
N THR A 527 25.51 -8.30 11.00
CA THR A 527 26.82 -7.91 11.55
C THR A 527 27.26 -6.56 10.99
N THR A 528 27.36 -5.56 11.86
CA THR A 528 27.80 -4.22 11.48
C THR A 528 29.32 -4.14 11.24
N ALA A 529 29.72 -3.40 10.20
CA ALA A 529 31.06 -2.85 10.02
C ALA A 529 30.97 -1.37 9.66
N LYS A 530 32.05 -0.60 9.87
CA LYS A 530 32.07 0.85 9.70
C LYS A 530 33.36 1.30 9.04
N SER A 531 33.31 2.38 8.28
CA SER A 531 34.49 3.06 7.73
C SER A 531 34.40 4.57 7.93
N GLY A 532 35.58 5.19 8.00
CA GLY A 532 35.72 6.64 8.11
C GLY A 532 35.03 7.24 9.33
N VAL A 533 34.27 8.31 9.13
CA VAL A 533 33.64 9.08 10.23
C VAL A 533 32.67 8.23 11.06
N ALA A 534 32.10 7.16 10.48
CA ALA A 534 31.23 6.23 11.21
C ALA A 534 31.94 5.54 12.39
N LEU A 535 33.28 5.40 12.34
CA LEU A 535 34.08 4.81 13.43
C LEU A 535 34.07 5.66 14.72
N SER A 536 33.71 6.94 14.64
CA SER A 536 33.58 7.81 15.82
C SER A 536 32.50 7.35 16.79
N ALA A 537 31.46 6.68 16.27
CA ALA A 537 30.41 6.01 17.06
C ALA A 537 30.85 4.63 17.60
N GLY A 538 32.16 4.34 17.63
CA GLY A 538 32.74 3.09 18.09
C GLY A 538 33.07 2.12 16.96
N ARG A 539 34.28 1.54 17.03
CA ARG A 539 34.81 0.53 16.09
C ARG A 539 34.34 -0.88 16.48
N PRO A 540 33.55 -1.58 15.64
CA PRO A 540 33.17 -2.97 15.90
C PRO A 540 34.38 -3.91 16.01
N ASN A 541 34.29 -4.93 16.85
CA ASN A 541 35.31 -5.98 16.96
C ASN A 541 34.78 -7.30 16.42
N ASN A 542 34.74 -7.44 15.09
CA ASN A 542 34.27 -8.64 14.42
C ASN A 542 35.08 -8.90 13.12
N ARG A 543 34.84 -10.05 12.48
CA ARG A 543 35.55 -10.46 11.26
C ARG A 543 35.30 -9.49 10.10
N ILE A 544 34.06 -9.03 9.94
CA ILE A 544 33.65 -8.17 8.83
C ILE A 544 34.32 -6.80 8.91
N GLN A 545 34.45 -6.22 10.11
CA GLN A 545 35.20 -4.99 10.30
C GLN A 545 36.65 -5.11 9.80
N LYS A 546 37.29 -6.27 10.00
CA LYS A 546 38.66 -6.50 9.51
C LYS A 546 38.73 -6.48 7.98
N ILE A 547 37.70 -6.95 7.28
CA ILE A 547 37.63 -6.88 5.80
C ILE A 547 37.61 -5.42 5.36
N VAL A 548 36.77 -4.60 5.98
CA VAL A 548 36.69 -3.15 5.69
C VAL A 548 38.01 -2.44 6.01
N ASP A 549 38.64 -2.79 7.14
CA ASP A 549 39.90 -2.21 7.59
C ASP A 549 41.10 -2.57 6.69
N MET A 550 41.09 -3.76 6.08
CA MET A 550 42.13 -4.23 5.15
C MET A 550 42.16 -3.44 3.84
N ASP A 551 41.01 -2.89 3.44
CA ASP A 551 40.90 -2.05 2.25
C ASP A 551 41.34 -0.61 2.55
N MET A 552 40.55 0.12 3.35
CA MET A 552 40.88 1.48 3.79
C MET A 552 40.11 1.82 5.07
N SER A 553 40.84 2.08 6.15
CA SER A 553 40.22 2.45 7.45
C SER A 553 40.06 3.96 7.68
N ASN A 554 40.69 4.80 6.85
CA ASN A 554 40.77 6.26 7.03
C ASN A 554 40.04 7.06 5.94
N SER A 555 39.02 6.48 5.30
CA SER A 555 38.13 7.25 4.43
C SER A 555 37.56 8.47 5.18
N PRO A 556 37.46 9.65 4.56
CA PRO A 556 36.81 10.79 5.21
C PRO A 556 35.28 10.63 5.28
N LEU A 557 34.68 9.75 4.48
CA LEU A 557 33.22 9.60 4.44
C LEU A 557 32.67 8.89 5.68
N PHE A 558 31.40 9.14 5.99
CA PHE A 558 30.63 8.27 6.86
C PHE A 558 30.13 7.07 6.07
N ILE A 559 30.62 5.86 6.37
CA ILE A 559 30.14 4.63 5.73
C ILE A 559 29.78 3.59 6.78
N HIS A 560 28.52 3.17 6.76
CA HIS A 560 27.98 2.09 7.60
C HIS A 560 27.68 0.88 6.73
N PHE A 561 28.15 -0.29 7.14
CA PHE A 561 27.90 -1.56 6.47
C PHE A 561 27.10 -2.49 7.37
N GLU A 562 26.14 -3.20 6.79
CA GLU A 562 25.49 -4.34 7.41
C GLU A 562 25.74 -5.59 6.57
N HIS A 563 26.47 -6.54 7.18
CA HIS A 563 26.70 -7.84 6.57
C HIS A 563 25.48 -8.74 6.73
N VAL A 564 25.01 -9.25 5.59
CA VAL A 564 23.93 -10.23 5.45
C VAL A 564 24.32 -11.26 4.39
N THR A 565 23.71 -12.45 4.43
CA THR A 565 23.80 -13.39 3.31
C THR A 565 22.81 -12.95 2.23
N SER A 566 23.32 -12.51 1.09
CA SER A 566 22.52 -12.00 -0.03
C SER A 566 23.25 -12.23 -1.35
N ASN A 567 22.50 -12.41 -2.44
CA ASN A 567 23.07 -12.37 -3.79
C ASN A 567 23.21 -10.95 -4.33
N PHE A 568 22.83 -9.94 -3.55
CA PHE A 568 22.71 -8.56 -3.98
C PHE A 568 23.36 -7.59 -3.00
N ILE A 569 23.64 -6.40 -3.50
CA ILE A 569 24.06 -5.24 -2.72
C ILE A 569 22.97 -4.18 -2.78
N GLN A 570 22.79 -3.46 -1.67
CA GLN A 570 21.96 -2.27 -1.61
C GLN A 570 22.80 -1.11 -1.11
N VAL A 571 22.85 -0.02 -1.87
CA VAL A 571 23.65 1.16 -1.56
C VAL A 571 22.71 2.35 -1.38
N PHE A 572 22.83 3.03 -0.24
CA PHE A 572 22.03 4.19 0.12
C PHE A 572 22.95 5.37 0.42
N LEU A 573 22.83 6.44 -0.37
CA LEU A 573 23.42 7.75 -0.07
C LEU A 573 22.34 8.61 0.59
N ASN A 574 22.40 8.75 1.91
CA ASN A 574 21.52 9.66 2.65
C ASN A 574 22.10 11.07 2.58
N ILE A 575 21.30 12.02 2.13
CA ILE A 575 21.68 13.42 1.89
C ILE A 575 20.84 14.33 2.79
N SER A 576 21.50 15.06 3.69
CA SER A 576 20.86 16.12 4.46
C SER A 576 20.41 17.27 3.55
N THR A 577 19.19 17.75 3.73
CA THR A 577 18.67 18.92 3.00
C THR A 577 18.86 20.23 3.76
N THR A 578 19.58 20.21 4.90
CA THR A 578 19.80 21.38 5.76
C THR A 578 20.35 22.58 4.99
N SER A 579 21.24 22.33 4.02
CA SER A 579 21.87 23.38 3.24
C SER A 579 20.97 23.98 2.15
N VAL A 580 19.85 23.34 1.79
CA VAL A 580 18.95 23.82 0.73
C VAL A 580 18.10 24.99 1.27
N PRO A 581 18.18 26.19 0.65
CA PRO A 581 17.34 27.34 1.03
C PRO A 581 15.85 27.04 0.88
N ALA A 582 15.02 27.59 1.77
CA ALA A 582 13.57 27.34 1.81
C ALA A 582 12.90 27.57 0.45
N GLU A 583 13.21 28.68 -0.21
CA GLU A 583 12.65 29.11 -1.49
C GLU A 583 12.95 28.14 -2.66
N LEU A 584 13.95 27.26 -2.51
CA LEU A 584 14.34 26.26 -3.50
C LEU A 584 13.78 24.86 -3.20
N ARG A 585 13.30 24.61 -1.98
CA ARG A 585 12.81 23.27 -1.58
C ARG A 585 11.65 22.76 -2.44
N PRO A 586 10.68 23.59 -2.91
CA PRO A 586 9.62 23.09 -3.78
C PRO A 586 10.13 22.52 -5.12
N LEU A 587 11.28 23.00 -5.62
CA LEU A 587 11.92 22.44 -6.81
C LEU A 587 12.55 21.06 -6.57
N LEU A 588 12.67 20.59 -5.33
CA LEU A 588 13.14 19.24 -5.04
C LEU A 588 12.25 18.17 -5.68
N ALA A 589 10.94 18.42 -5.86
CA ALA A 589 10.06 17.51 -6.57
C ALA A 589 10.52 17.27 -8.01
N VAL A 590 10.84 18.35 -8.73
CA VAL A 590 11.36 18.27 -10.10
C VAL A 590 12.79 17.70 -10.09
N TYR A 591 13.61 18.08 -9.10
CA TYR A 591 15.00 17.63 -8.98
C TYR A 591 15.11 16.10 -8.80
N MET A 592 14.32 15.54 -7.88
CA MET A 592 14.34 14.11 -7.58
C MET A 592 13.96 13.27 -8.80
N GLU A 593 12.89 13.68 -9.50
CA GLU A 593 12.48 13.05 -10.77
C GLU A 593 13.53 13.20 -11.87
N ALA A 594 14.20 14.35 -11.92
CA ALA A 594 15.23 14.62 -12.92
C ALA A 594 16.53 13.84 -12.67
N TYR A 595 16.89 13.52 -11.42
CA TYR A 595 18.23 13.00 -11.07
C TYR A 595 18.68 11.80 -11.93
N PHE A 596 17.77 10.89 -12.28
CA PHE A 596 18.05 9.72 -13.13
C PHE A 596 17.63 9.87 -14.60
N HIS A 597 17.02 10.99 -14.97
CA HIS A 597 16.37 11.22 -16.27
C HIS A 597 16.94 12.43 -17.01
N LEU A 598 18.18 12.80 -16.68
CA LEU A 598 18.92 13.88 -17.34
C LEU A 598 20.03 13.32 -18.25
N PRO A 599 20.32 14.00 -19.37
CA PRO A 599 21.52 13.71 -20.12
C PRO A 599 22.76 14.07 -19.30
N VAL A 600 23.88 13.37 -19.52
CA VAL A 600 25.15 13.62 -18.83
C VAL A 600 26.24 14.07 -19.79
N LEU A 601 27.21 14.84 -19.30
CA LEU A 601 28.40 15.22 -20.04
C LEU A 601 29.53 14.22 -19.78
N ARG A 602 29.77 13.30 -20.72
CA ARG A 602 30.81 12.29 -20.59
C ARG A 602 31.94 12.59 -21.57
N ASN A 603 33.15 12.86 -21.05
CA ASN A 603 34.32 13.22 -21.84
C ASN A 603 34.12 14.43 -22.79
N GLY A 604 33.24 15.37 -22.42
CA GLY A 604 32.91 16.54 -23.23
C GLY A 604 31.83 16.29 -24.29
N GLU A 605 31.29 15.07 -24.40
CA GLU A 605 30.17 14.74 -25.26
C GLU A 605 28.88 14.59 -24.44
N LYS A 606 27.75 15.06 -24.98
CA LYS A 606 26.43 14.91 -24.36
C LYS A 606 25.91 13.51 -24.63
N VAL A 607 25.77 12.71 -23.57
CA VAL A 607 25.09 11.41 -23.61
C VAL A 607 23.59 11.65 -23.37
N PRO A 608 22.70 11.22 -24.27
CA PRO A 608 21.26 11.37 -24.10
C PRO A 608 20.73 10.64 -22.85
N PHE A 609 19.64 11.13 -22.26
CA PHE A 609 19.10 10.55 -21.03
C PHE A 609 18.62 9.11 -21.25
N GLU A 610 18.12 8.78 -22.44
CA GLU A 610 17.68 7.43 -22.80
C GLU A 610 18.83 6.44 -22.67
N GLN A 611 20.03 6.82 -23.13
CA GLN A 611 21.21 5.98 -23.00
C GLN A 611 21.65 5.85 -21.53
N VAL A 612 21.56 6.93 -20.74
CA VAL A 612 21.87 6.88 -19.30
C VAL A 612 20.93 5.92 -18.57
N VAL A 613 19.62 5.98 -18.85
CA VAL A 613 18.61 5.07 -18.29
C VAL A 613 18.92 3.63 -18.68
N VAL A 614 19.18 3.34 -19.96
CA VAL A 614 19.52 2.00 -20.42
C VAL A 614 20.79 1.45 -19.73
N GLU A 615 21.82 2.29 -19.53
CA GLU A 615 23.04 1.92 -18.81
C GLU A 615 22.76 1.61 -17.32
N LEU A 616 21.93 2.40 -16.66
CA LEU A 616 21.50 2.16 -15.28
C LEU A 616 20.73 0.84 -15.16
N GLU A 617 19.74 0.61 -16.02
CA GLU A 617 18.91 -0.60 -16.01
C GLU A 617 19.72 -1.88 -16.28
N LYS A 618 20.81 -1.76 -17.04
CA LYS A 618 21.73 -2.86 -17.33
C LYS A 618 22.49 -3.33 -16.10
N ASP A 619 22.95 -2.40 -15.27
CA ASP A 619 23.79 -2.71 -14.11
C ASP A 619 23.00 -2.86 -12.81
N THR A 620 21.72 -2.52 -12.80
CA THR A 620 20.89 -2.49 -11.59
C THR A 620 19.65 -3.37 -11.70
N ILE A 621 19.01 -3.57 -10.55
CA ILE A 621 17.67 -4.14 -10.42
C ILE A 621 16.67 -2.99 -10.23
N SER A 622 17.02 -2.06 -9.33
CA SER A 622 16.27 -0.85 -9.08
C SER A 622 17.22 0.28 -8.64
N TYR A 623 16.78 1.50 -8.86
CA TYR A 623 17.40 2.73 -8.41
C TYR A 623 16.32 3.79 -8.19
N GLY A 624 16.58 4.77 -7.33
CA GLY A 624 15.60 5.81 -7.02
C GLY A 624 16.17 6.91 -6.13
N MET A 625 15.50 8.06 -6.14
CA MET A 625 15.81 9.19 -5.26
C MET A 625 14.52 9.62 -4.56
N ASP A 626 14.45 9.36 -3.25
CA ASP A 626 13.22 9.50 -2.46
C ASP A 626 13.46 10.32 -1.19
N MET A 627 12.38 10.79 -0.57
CA MET A 627 12.47 11.27 0.82
C MET A 627 12.72 10.10 1.77
N GLY A 628 13.49 10.33 2.83
CA GLY A 628 13.82 9.27 3.78
C GLY A 628 12.60 8.80 4.59
N HIS A 629 12.23 7.52 4.47
CA HIS A 629 11.09 6.95 5.23
C HIS A 629 11.24 7.07 6.75
N HIS A 630 12.45 6.92 7.28
CA HIS A 630 12.72 7.01 8.73
C HIS A 630 13.21 8.40 9.17
N ASN A 631 13.35 9.33 8.23
CA ASN A 631 13.60 10.74 8.48
C ASN A 631 13.20 11.53 7.22
N PRO A 632 11.98 12.09 7.18
CA PRO A 632 11.45 12.74 5.99
C PRO A 632 12.11 14.09 5.69
N GLU A 633 13.10 14.53 6.48
CA GLU A 633 13.90 15.74 6.23
C GLU A 633 15.21 15.44 5.50
N MET A 634 15.43 14.20 5.07
CA MET A 634 16.56 13.78 4.24
C MET A 634 16.10 13.24 2.88
N LEU A 635 16.98 13.31 1.89
CA LEU A 635 16.83 12.61 0.62
C LEU A 635 17.70 11.34 0.63
N ILE A 636 17.28 10.30 -0.06
CA ILE A 636 18.02 9.04 -0.19
C ILE A 636 18.15 8.71 -1.66
N VAL A 637 19.38 8.65 -2.16
CA VAL A 637 19.67 8.01 -3.45
C VAL A 637 19.96 6.54 -3.16
N SER A 638 19.18 5.64 -3.76
CA SER A 638 19.28 4.20 -3.53
C SER A 638 19.55 3.41 -4.81
N PHE A 639 20.29 2.33 -4.67
CA PHE A 639 20.59 1.38 -5.74
C PHE A 639 20.53 -0.05 -5.20
N GLN A 640 20.04 -0.96 -6.04
CA GLN A 640 20.08 -2.39 -5.83
C GLN A 640 20.73 -3.06 -7.04
N ALA A 641 21.77 -3.87 -6.83
CA ALA A 641 22.49 -4.53 -7.92
C ALA A 641 23.19 -5.82 -7.47
N GLU A 642 23.81 -6.52 -8.41
CA GLU A 642 24.71 -7.63 -8.12
C GLU A 642 26.04 -7.12 -7.50
N PRO A 643 26.73 -7.91 -6.64
CA PRO A 643 27.89 -7.45 -5.89
C PRO A 643 29.07 -6.92 -6.75
N ASP A 644 29.25 -7.46 -7.95
CA ASP A 644 30.28 -7.02 -8.90
C ASP A 644 30.01 -5.63 -9.50
N LYS A 645 28.81 -5.08 -9.30
CA LYS A 645 28.38 -3.76 -9.76
C LYS A 645 28.61 -2.64 -8.74
N TYR A 646 29.27 -2.92 -7.61
CA TYR A 646 29.50 -1.93 -6.56
C TYR A 646 30.24 -0.67 -7.06
N ASP A 647 31.36 -0.85 -7.76
CA ASP A 647 32.13 0.25 -8.35
C ASP A 647 31.32 1.02 -9.42
N ALA A 648 30.47 0.31 -10.18
CA ALA A 648 29.60 0.93 -11.18
C ALA A 648 28.55 1.82 -10.53
N ILE A 649 27.89 1.37 -9.47
CA ILE A 649 26.94 2.18 -8.68
C ILE A 649 27.59 3.46 -8.17
N ILE A 650 28.79 3.36 -7.58
CA ILE A 650 29.50 4.54 -7.07
C ILE A 650 29.86 5.49 -8.21
N SER A 651 30.21 4.95 -9.37
CA SER A 651 30.48 5.73 -10.58
C SER A 651 29.22 6.46 -11.07
N TYR A 652 28.06 5.81 -11.08
CA TYR A 652 26.78 6.45 -11.42
C TYR A 652 26.42 7.56 -10.44
N ILE A 653 26.55 7.33 -9.13
CA ILE A 653 26.36 8.39 -8.12
C ILE A 653 27.27 9.59 -8.42
N ASN A 654 28.56 9.33 -8.70
CA ASN A 654 29.51 10.39 -9.00
C ASN A 654 29.23 11.10 -10.35
N GLU A 655 28.77 10.40 -11.37
CA GLU A 655 28.44 11.00 -12.67
C GLU A 655 27.15 11.81 -12.58
N LEU A 656 26.06 11.21 -12.11
CA LEU A 656 24.73 11.82 -12.05
C LEU A 656 24.69 13.06 -11.15
N SER A 657 25.49 13.08 -10.09
CA SER A 657 25.54 14.21 -9.15
C SER A 657 26.25 15.45 -9.70
N TRP A 658 27.19 15.33 -10.62
CA TRP A 658 28.02 16.47 -11.07
C TRP A 658 28.07 16.67 -12.59
N GLU A 659 27.89 15.63 -13.38
CA GLU A 659 28.01 15.67 -14.84
C GLU A 659 26.65 15.72 -15.55
N SER A 660 25.55 15.58 -14.82
CA SER A 660 24.20 15.77 -15.37
C SER A 660 24.00 17.18 -15.93
N ILE A 661 23.29 17.29 -17.03
CA ILE A 661 22.93 18.56 -17.67
C ILE A 661 21.45 18.79 -17.38
N PHE A 662 21.12 19.91 -16.72
CA PHE A 662 19.73 20.35 -16.55
C PHE A 662 19.15 20.85 -17.87
N ASP A 663 18.79 19.89 -18.72
CA ASP A 663 18.22 20.10 -20.04
C ASP A 663 16.80 20.69 -19.94
N VAL A 664 16.57 21.80 -20.62
CA VAL A 664 15.31 22.57 -20.51
C VAL A 664 14.11 21.76 -20.96
N GLU A 665 14.21 20.99 -22.04
CA GLU A 665 13.10 20.21 -22.56
C GLU A 665 12.77 19.04 -21.62
N ARG A 666 13.79 18.41 -21.02
CA ARG A 666 13.57 17.42 -19.96
C ARG A 666 12.88 18.01 -18.73
N LEU A 667 13.33 19.18 -18.27
CA LEU A 667 12.70 19.86 -17.14
C LEU A 667 11.24 20.25 -17.43
N LYS A 668 10.93 20.66 -18.67
CA LYS A 668 9.54 20.91 -19.11
C LYS A 668 8.69 19.65 -19.09
N ALA A 669 9.20 18.54 -19.62
CA ALA A 669 8.51 17.26 -19.65
C ALA A 669 8.19 16.79 -18.22
N ILE A 670 9.19 16.78 -17.33
CA ILE A 670 9.06 16.38 -15.93
C ILE A 670 8.08 17.30 -15.19
N THR A 671 8.19 18.62 -15.37
CA THR A 671 7.31 19.59 -14.71
C THR A 671 5.86 19.44 -15.19
N THR A 672 5.66 19.20 -16.49
CA THR A 672 4.33 19.00 -17.07
C THR A 672 3.68 17.74 -16.54
N ARG A 673 4.43 16.62 -16.50
CA ARG A 673 3.96 15.34 -15.93
C ARG A 673 3.62 15.48 -14.44
N LEU A 674 4.52 16.02 -13.64
CA LEU A 674 4.27 16.23 -12.22
C LEU A 674 3.05 17.12 -11.97
N LEU A 675 2.79 18.10 -12.85
CA LEU A 675 1.63 18.98 -12.76
C LEU A 675 0.34 18.25 -13.15
N SER A 676 0.35 17.36 -14.16
CA SER A 676 -0.83 16.58 -14.55
C SER A 676 -1.25 15.54 -13.51
N ASP A 677 -0.34 15.13 -12.61
CA ASP A 677 -0.63 14.20 -11.51
C ASP A 677 -1.26 14.90 -10.28
N VAL A 678 -1.23 16.24 -10.21
CA VAL A 678 -1.75 17.01 -9.06
C VAL A 678 -3.27 16.83 -8.86
N PRO A 679 -4.12 16.90 -9.90
CA PRO A 679 -5.56 16.67 -9.74
C PRO A 679 -5.86 15.31 -9.11
N ASP A 680 -5.22 14.24 -9.57
CA ASP A 680 -5.40 12.89 -9.03
C ASP A 680 -5.05 12.84 -7.53
N ALA A 681 -3.96 13.49 -7.12
CA ALA A 681 -3.60 13.59 -5.71
C ALA A 681 -4.63 14.37 -4.87
N LYS A 682 -5.24 15.42 -5.44
CA LYS A 682 -6.29 16.23 -4.81
C LYS A 682 -7.64 15.48 -4.67
N ARG A 683 -7.85 14.36 -5.37
CA ARG A 683 -9.07 13.52 -5.22
C ARG A 683 -9.12 12.74 -3.89
N SER A 684 -7.96 12.44 -3.30
CA SER A 684 -7.87 11.59 -2.10
C SER A 684 -8.10 12.39 -0.82
N GLY A 685 -9.26 12.24 -0.19
CA GLY A 685 -9.57 12.90 1.08
C GLY A 685 -8.61 12.56 2.23
N SER A 686 -8.07 11.33 2.27
CA SER A 686 -7.04 10.96 3.25
C SER A 686 -5.69 11.58 2.95
N SER A 687 -5.30 11.66 1.67
CA SER A 687 -4.05 12.33 1.31
C SER A 687 -4.13 13.84 1.54
N MET A 688 -5.30 14.44 1.34
CA MET A 688 -5.51 15.88 1.57
C MET A 688 -5.54 16.25 3.05
N VAL A 689 -6.09 15.41 3.94
CA VAL A 689 -6.04 15.70 5.39
C VAL A 689 -4.59 15.74 5.89
N ASP A 690 -3.73 14.82 5.42
CA ASP A 690 -2.30 14.80 5.73
C ASP A 690 -1.54 15.98 5.11
N ALA A 691 -1.86 16.33 3.85
CA ALA A 691 -1.26 17.47 3.16
C ALA A 691 -1.58 18.79 3.87
N VAL A 692 -2.85 19.04 4.18
CA VAL A 692 -3.30 20.25 4.88
C VAL A 692 -2.67 20.31 6.27
N HIS A 693 -2.69 19.20 7.03
CA HIS A 693 -2.01 19.13 8.32
C HIS A 693 -0.52 19.50 8.19
N THR A 694 0.18 18.97 7.19
CA THR A 694 1.59 19.30 6.96
C THR A 694 1.78 20.78 6.62
N MET A 695 0.91 21.37 5.78
CA MET A 695 0.99 22.78 5.37
C MET A 695 0.86 23.76 6.54
N VAL A 696 0.02 23.46 7.53
CA VAL A 696 -0.22 24.33 8.69
C VAL A 696 0.72 24.04 9.86
N THR A 697 1.25 22.82 9.98
CA THR A 697 2.10 22.42 11.11
C THR A 697 3.59 22.57 10.86
N HIS A 698 4.04 22.52 9.60
CA HIS A 698 5.46 22.60 9.25
C HIS A 698 5.82 23.99 8.71
N THR A 699 7.06 24.41 8.93
CA THR A 699 7.62 25.63 8.37
C THR A 699 8.03 25.43 6.91
N GLN A 700 8.25 26.53 6.17
CA GLN A 700 8.86 26.48 4.82
C GLN A 700 10.25 25.81 4.82
N GLU A 701 10.90 25.68 5.97
CA GLU A 701 12.15 24.93 6.12
C GLU A 701 11.96 23.41 6.22
N SER A 702 10.75 22.88 6.05
CA SER A 702 10.51 21.44 5.94
C SER A 702 10.40 21.04 4.48
N ILE A 703 11.14 19.99 4.08
CA ILE A 703 10.93 19.40 2.75
C ILE A 703 9.61 18.63 2.68
N SER A 704 9.15 18.06 3.81
CA SER A 704 7.84 17.40 3.90
C SER A 704 6.71 18.33 3.45
N ARG A 705 6.78 19.60 3.85
CA ARG A 705 5.84 20.66 3.40
C ARG A 705 6.02 21.04 1.93
N ALA A 706 7.27 21.16 1.48
CA ALA A 706 7.57 21.55 0.10
C ALA A 706 7.11 20.52 -0.94
N MET A 707 6.97 19.26 -0.51
CA MET A 707 6.62 18.12 -1.36
C MET A 707 5.12 17.78 -1.37
N THR A 708 4.29 18.54 -0.66
CA THR A 708 2.83 18.32 -0.64
C THR A 708 2.19 18.61 -2.01
N PRO A 709 1.07 17.95 -2.36
CA PRO A 709 0.30 18.30 -3.56
C PRO A 709 -0.12 19.76 -3.63
N LEU A 710 -0.35 20.41 -2.48
CA LEU A 710 -0.75 21.82 -2.38
C LEU A 710 0.37 22.78 -2.76
N THR A 711 1.61 22.52 -2.32
CA THR A 711 2.78 23.28 -2.79
C THR A 711 3.02 23.02 -4.28
N LYS A 712 2.92 21.75 -4.72
CA LYS A 712 3.13 21.36 -6.12
C LYS A 712 2.16 22.04 -7.08
N ALA A 713 0.88 22.13 -6.71
CA ALA A 713 -0.18 22.73 -7.55
C ALA A 713 0.19 24.13 -8.05
N LEU A 714 0.60 25.02 -7.14
CA LEU A 714 0.96 26.39 -7.48
C LEU A 714 2.38 26.48 -8.05
N TYR A 715 3.36 25.84 -7.38
CA TYR A 715 4.76 26.02 -7.72
C TYR A 715 5.12 25.39 -9.08
N LEU A 716 4.51 24.27 -9.46
CA LEU A 716 4.74 23.64 -10.77
C LEU A 716 4.11 24.45 -11.91
N LYS A 717 2.90 25.03 -11.73
CA LYS A 717 2.30 25.97 -12.71
C LYS A 717 3.25 27.12 -13.04
N ARG A 718 3.85 27.74 -12.01
CA ARG A 718 4.84 28.84 -12.17
C ARG A 718 6.16 28.37 -12.77
N THR A 719 6.66 27.21 -12.34
CA THR A 719 7.89 26.60 -12.87
C THR A 719 7.76 26.30 -14.36
N LYS A 720 6.61 25.76 -14.80
CA LYS A 720 6.31 25.50 -16.21
C LYS A 720 6.41 26.77 -17.05
N ARG A 721 5.77 27.87 -16.61
CA ARG A 721 5.83 29.17 -17.31
C ARG A 721 7.23 29.73 -17.41
N LEU A 722 8.04 29.59 -16.36
CA LEU A 722 9.43 30.06 -16.40
C LEU A 722 10.29 29.20 -17.31
N LEU A 723 10.09 27.89 -17.34
CA LEU A 723 10.75 27.03 -18.32
C LEU A 723 10.38 27.38 -19.77
N GLU A 724 9.17 27.90 -20.02
CA GLU A 724 8.74 28.38 -21.33
C GLU A 724 9.32 29.75 -21.71
N LYS A 725 9.34 30.71 -20.76
CA LYS A 725 9.67 32.12 -21.05
C LYS A 725 11.13 32.50 -20.74
N THR A 726 11.68 32.02 -19.63
CA THR A 726 13.02 32.35 -19.11
C THR A 726 13.66 31.13 -18.42
N PRO A 727 13.92 30.03 -19.16
CA PRO A 727 14.32 28.74 -18.60
C PRO A 727 15.63 28.77 -17.79
N GLU A 728 16.52 29.72 -18.09
CA GLU A 728 17.79 29.93 -17.39
C GLU A 728 17.63 30.18 -15.89
N VAL A 729 16.49 30.74 -15.45
CA VAL A 729 16.18 30.94 -14.04
C VAL A 729 16.03 29.60 -13.31
N ILE A 730 15.26 28.67 -13.88
CA ILE A 730 15.03 27.35 -13.29
C ILE A 730 16.31 26.52 -13.35
N VAL A 731 17.02 26.54 -14.49
CA VAL A 731 18.32 25.85 -14.62
C VAL A 731 19.32 26.34 -13.55
N SER A 732 19.43 27.66 -13.35
CA SER A 732 20.29 28.25 -12.31
C SER A 732 19.89 27.78 -10.90
N ARG A 733 18.59 27.72 -10.60
CA ARG A 733 18.09 27.20 -9.32
C ARG A 733 18.38 25.71 -9.14
N MET A 734 18.26 24.89 -10.18
CA MET A 734 18.63 23.47 -10.14
C MET A 734 20.12 23.28 -9.88
N GLU A 735 20.98 24.10 -10.49
CA GLU A 735 22.43 24.12 -10.20
C GLU A 735 22.73 24.51 -8.75
N GLU A 736 22.01 25.49 -8.21
CA GLU A 736 22.15 25.86 -6.80
C GLU A 736 21.69 24.72 -5.87
N ILE A 737 20.57 24.05 -6.17
CA ILE A 737 20.13 22.86 -5.42
C ILE A 737 21.22 21.78 -5.46
N ARG A 738 21.77 21.44 -6.63
CA ARG A 738 22.87 20.48 -6.77
C ARG A 738 24.05 20.86 -5.87
N LYS A 739 24.48 22.12 -5.90
CA LYS A 739 25.58 22.63 -5.10
C LYS A 739 25.31 22.61 -3.60
N GLN A 740 24.06 22.75 -3.17
CA GLN A 740 23.66 22.68 -1.77
C GLN A 740 23.55 21.24 -1.27
N LEU A 741 23.02 20.32 -2.10
CA LEU A 741 22.88 18.91 -1.76
C LEU A 741 24.24 18.20 -1.72
N PHE A 742 25.07 18.36 -2.75
CA PHE A 742 26.28 17.56 -2.93
C PHE A 742 27.50 18.15 -2.21
N ARG A 743 27.39 18.28 -0.89
CA ARG A 743 28.44 18.72 0.03
C ARG A 743 28.81 17.61 1.00
N PHE A 744 30.08 17.57 1.41
CA PHE A 744 30.61 16.52 2.30
C PHE A 744 29.77 16.36 3.57
N GLU A 745 29.44 17.47 4.21
CA GLU A 745 28.71 17.50 5.47
C GLU A 745 27.31 16.87 5.38
N ASN A 746 26.74 16.71 4.19
CA ASN A 746 25.39 16.17 4.01
C ASN A 746 25.34 14.64 3.97
N PHE A 747 26.45 13.94 3.79
CA PHE A 747 26.42 12.53 3.40
C PHE A 747 26.54 11.54 4.55
N ARG A 748 25.64 10.55 4.55
CA ARG A 748 25.78 9.29 5.29
C ARG A 748 25.53 8.13 4.35
N ILE A 749 26.57 7.32 4.10
CA ILE A 749 26.48 6.16 3.22
C ILE A 749 26.12 4.93 4.06
N PHE A 750 25.16 4.17 3.57
CA PHE A 750 24.74 2.90 4.14
C PHE A 750 24.75 1.82 3.06
N VAL A 751 25.39 0.69 3.35
CA VAL A 751 25.52 -0.44 2.43
C VAL A 751 25.07 -1.72 3.10
N ILE A 752 24.16 -2.45 2.45
CA ILE A 752 23.75 -3.81 2.82
C ILE A 752 24.37 -4.75 1.80
N ALA A 753 25.18 -5.71 2.26
CA ALA A 753 25.88 -6.61 1.36
C ALA A 753 26.33 -7.89 2.05
N ASP A 754 26.53 -8.95 1.28
CA ASP A 754 27.48 -9.98 1.68
C ASP A 754 28.91 -9.43 1.56
N MET A 755 29.43 -8.94 2.67
CA MET A 755 30.78 -8.38 2.76
C MET A 755 31.92 -9.35 2.38
N ASP A 756 31.67 -10.66 2.27
CA ASP A 756 32.66 -11.59 1.71
C ASP A 756 32.76 -11.50 0.17
N GLN A 757 31.71 -10.99 -0.48
CA GLN A 757 31.62 -10.81 -1.93
C GLN A 757 31.95 -9.37 -2.36
N LEU A 758 32.01 -8.43 -1.41
CA LEU A 758 32.25 -7.02 -1.70
C LEU A 758 33.75 -6.72 -1.78
N HIS A 759 34.22 -6.36 -2.98
CA HIS A 759 35.58 -5.89 -3.18
C HIS A 759 35.70 -4.39 -2.90
N LYS A 760 36.82 -3.98 -2.27
CA LYS A 760 37.14 -2.57 -1.94
C LYS A 760 35.99 -1.76 -1.29
N PRO A 761 35.44 -2.22 -0.14
CA PRO A 761 34.27 -1.58 0.46
C PRO A 761 34.40 -0.06 0.69
N SER A 762 35.60 0.42 1.03
CA SER A 762 35.86 1.82 1.38
C SER A 762 36.56 2.59 0.26
N SER A 763 37.60 2.01 -0.36
CA SER A 763 38.45 2.70 -1.34
C SER A 763 37.74 2.93 -2.68
N ALA A 764 36.68 2.19 -2.99
CA ALA A 764 35.85 2.43 -4.18
C ALA A 764 35.22 3.83 -4.19
N TRP A 765 35.06 4.47 -3.02
CA TRP A 765 34.52 5.83 -2.90
C TRP A 765 35.56 6.96 -3.10
N GLU A 766 36.84 6.63 -3.29
CA GLU A 766 37.87 7.66 -3.51
C GLU A 766 37.55 8.67 -4.63
N PRO A 767 37.01 8.28 -5.81
CA PRO A 767 36.66 9.24 -6.85
C PRO A 767 35.61 10.26 -6.40
N PHE A 768 34.63 9.81 -5.62
CA PHE A 768 33.58 10.65 -5.04
C PHE A 768 34.17 11.65 -4.03
N VAL A 769 35.07 11.18 -3.15
CA VAL A 769 35.76 12.03 -2.16
C VAL A 769 36.56 13.17 -2.82
N ARG A 770 37.21 12.92 -3.96
CA ARG A 770 38.06 13.92 -4.63
C ARG A 770 37.31 15.17 -5.10
N ARG A 771 35.97 15.11 -5.18
CA ARG A 771 35.11 16.26 -5.52
C ARG A 771 34.66 17.08 -4.32
N LEU A 772 34.95 16.63 -3.10
CA LEU A 772 34.38 17.18 -1.88
C LEU A 772 35.41 17.92 -1.03
N ASP A 773 34.96 18.98 -0.36
CA ASP A 773 35.69 19.60 0.74
C ASP A 773 35.41 18.82 2.04
N VAL A 774 36.36 17.96 2.43
CA VAL A 774 36.23 17.08 3.60
C VAL A 774 36.64 17.72 4.93
N THR A 775 36.77 19.05 4.97
CA THR A 775 37.21 19.78 6.17
C THR A 775 36.08 20.06 7.16
N GLN A 776 34.82 20.05 6.71
CA GLN A 776 33.65 20.38 7.51
C GLN A 776 33.15 19.16 8.31
N PRO A 777 32.57 19.34 9.51
CA PRO A 777 31.87 18.25 10.20
C PRO A 777 30.55 17.90 9.50
N LEU A 778 30.06 16.66 9.71
CA LEU A 778 28.75 16.27 9.19
C LEU A 778 27.63 17.10 9.81
N ASN A 779 26.64 17.48 8.99
CA ASN A 779 25.40 18.08 9.43
C ASN A 779 24.65 17.10 10.34
N PRO A 780 24.02 17.59 11.42
CA PRO A 780 23.21 16.76 12.29
C PRO A 780 22.00 16.20 11.52
N ILE A 781 21.48 15.08 12.00
CA ILE A 781 20.22 14.53 11.50
C ILE A 781 19.10 15.41 12.07
N ILE A 782 18.40 16.14 11.19
CA ILE A 782 17.30 17.02 11.58
C ILE A 782 16.17 16.18 12.18
N LYS A 783 15.61 16.64 13.29
CA LYS A 783 14.37 16.06 13.84
C LYS A 783 13.18 16.84 13.29
N LEU A 784 12.10 16.14 12.97
CA LEU A 784 10.91 16.76 12.37
C LEU A 784 10.33 17.87 13.26
N ARG A 785 10.37 17.69 14.59
CA ARG A 785 9.96 18.72 15.56
C ARG A 785 10.68 20.06 15.42
N ASP A 786 11.92 20.06 14.92
CA ASP A 786 12.72 21.27 14.73
C ASP A 786 12.22 22.09 13.51
N ARG A 787 11.33 21.50 12.71
CA ARG A 787 10.69 22.12 11.53
C ARG A 787 9.24 22.55 11.75
N LEU A 788 8.70 22.38 12.96
CA LEU A 788 7.32 22.77 13.29
C LEU A 788 7.15 24.29 13.42
N THR A 789 5.96 24.78 13.05
CA THR A 789 5.53 26.16 13.31
C THR A 789 5.36 26.39 14.82
N ASP A 790 5.34 27.65 15.25
CA ASP A 790 5.16 27.97 16.67
C ASP A 790 3.77 27.59 17.20
N ALA A 791 2.75 27.64 16.34
CA ALA A 791 1.41 27.13 16.62
C ALA A 791 1.45 25.60 16.85
N ALA A 792 2.08 24.85 15.95
CA ALA A 792 2.16 23.40 16.04
C ALA A 792 3.02 22.91 17.22
N LYS A 793 4.01 23.68 17.68
CA LYS A 793 4.74 23.39 18.94
C LYS A 793 3.84 23.46 20.17
N ASN A 794 2.70 24.15 20.09
CA ASN A 794 1.73 24.33 21.17
C ASN A 794 0.29 24.09 20.64
N PRO A 795 -0.09 22.82 20.36
CA PRO A 795 -1.39 22.50 19.76
C PRO A 795 -2.59 23.04 20.55
N GLY A 796 -3.68 23.32 19.84
CA GLY A 796 -4.90 23.91 20.37
C GLY A 796 -5.31 25.23 19.69
N THR A 797 -4.68 25.55 18.55
CA THR A 797 -4.94 26.82 17.84
C THR A 797 -5.26 26.62 16.35
N ILE A 798 -4.92 25.46 15.78
CA ILE A 798 -5.16 25.14 14.37
C ILE A 798 -6.45 24.30 14.29
N ALA A 799 -7.43 24.77 13.53
CA ALA A 799 -8.72 24.11 13.41
C ALA A 799 -9.37 24.41 12.05
N HIS A 800 -9.33 23.44 11.13
CA HIS A 800 -9.78 23.63 9.74
C HIS A 800 -10.76 22.56 9.27
N ILE A 801 -11.78 22.99 8.51
CA ILE A 801 -12.61 22.13 7.66
C ILE A 801 -12.29 22.47 6.20
N VAL A 802 -12.05 21.44 5.40
CA VAL A 802 -11.73 21.51 3.98
C VAL A 802 -12.78 20.74 3.21
N PRO A 803 -13.83 21.40 2.71
CA PRO A 803 -14.83 20.78 1.87
C PRO A 803 -14.25 20.44 0.50
N MET A 804 -14.57 19.26 -0.02
CA MET A 804 -14.07 18.71 -1.28
C MET A 804 -15.25 18.18 -2.12
N THR A 805 -15.14 18.32 -3.44
CA THR A 805 -16.16 17.86 -4.40
C THR A 805 -16.03 16.39 -4.78
N THR A 806 -14.83 15.82 -4.61
CA THR A 806 -14.41 14.49 -5.10
C THR A 806 -14.70 13.34 -4.13
N ILE A 807 -15.24 13.62 -2.95
CA ILE A 807 -15.51 12.62 -1.91
C ILE A 807 -16.91 12.80 -1.31
N ASP A 808 -17.55 11.68 -0.96
CA ASP A 808 -18.85 11.67 -0.25
C ASP A 808 -18.71 11.40 1.26
N SER A 809 -17.49 11.06 1.71
CA SER A 809 -17.17 10.79 3.11
C SER A 809 -16.39 11.93 3.76
N SER A 810 -16.02 11.74 5.03
CA SER A 810 -15.18 12.65 5.81
C SER A 810 -13.98 11.93 6.44
N PHE A 811 -12.89 12.67 6.62
CA PHE A 811 -11.61 12.25 7.17
C PHE A 811 -11.19 13.25 8.25
N LEU A 812 -10.58 12.76 9.32
CA LEU A 812 -10.21 13.57 10.47
C LEU A 812 -8.80 13.20 10.94
N LEU A 813 -8.01 14.23 11.18
CA LEU A 813 -6.76 14.12 11.92
C LEU A 813 -6.79 15.13 13.06
N THR A 814 -6.70 14.65 14.31
CA THR A 814 -6.42 15.51 15.47
C THR A 814 -4.99 15.29 15.90
N SER A 815 -4.31 16.35 16.33
CA SER A 815 -2.92 16.29 16.81
C SER A 815 -2.77 17.00 18.14
N ALA A 816 -2.15 16.34 19.11
CA ALA A 816 -1.83 16.89 20.42
C ALA A 816 -0.37 16.61 20.79
N LYS A 817 0.11 17.26 21.85
CA LYS A 817 1.46 17.05 22.36
C LYS A 817 1.66 15.63 22.86
N GLY A 818 2.61 14.91 22.26
CA GLY A 818 3.02 13.55 22.63
C GLY A 818 4.40 13.51 23.29
N LEU A 819 5.01 12.32 23.27
CA LEU A 819 6.39 12.10 23.74
C LEU A 819 7.39 12.35 22.61
N ASP A 820 8.54 12.93 22.92
CA ASP A 820 9.55 13.37 21.94
C ASP A 820 10.91 12.66 22.08
N SER A 821 10.92 11.55 22.82
CA SER A 821 12.14 10.79 23.11
C SER A 821 11.89 9.29 23.23
N TYR A 822 12.70 8.51 22.52
CA TYR A 822 12.74 7.04 22.60
C TYR A 822 13.14 6.53 24.00
N ASN A 823 13.76 7.36 24.83
CA ASN A 823 14.15 7.00 26.21
C ASN A 823 13.17 7.50 27.27
N HIS A 824 12.03 8.09 26.87
CA HIS A 824 11.07 8.63 27.82
C HIS A 824 10.48 7.52 28.71
N PRO A 825 10.41 7.69 30.05
CA PRO A 825 9.96 6.64 30.97
C PRO A 825 8.50 6.21 30.75
N LYS A 826 7.65 7.11 30.24
CA LYS A 826 6.24 6.83 29.90
C LYS A 826 6.03 6.19 28.51
N LEU A 827 7.07 6.07 27.68
CA LEU A 827 6.92 5.50 26.33
C LEU A 827 6.38 4.06 26.33
N PRO A 828 6.86 3.13 27.19
CA PRO A 828 6.29 1.78 27.27
C PRO A 828 4.78 1.80 27.57
N ALA A 829 4.35 2.64 28.51
CA ALA A 829 2.94 2.78 28.86
C ALA A 829 2.13 3.37 27.70
N LEU A 830 2.67 4.35 26.98
CA LEU A 830 2.01 4.93 25.80
C LEU A 830 1.77 3.89 24.70
N LEU A 831 2.80 3.09 24.39
CA LEU A 831 2.72 2.03 23.39
C LEU A 831 1.66 0.98 23.77
N VAL A 832 1.63 0.55 25.03
CA VAL A 832 0.61 -0.40 25.53
C VAL A 832 -0.79 0.19 25.48
N THR A 833 -0.97 1.44 25.90
CA THR A 833 -2.28 2.12 25.84
C THR A 833 -2.79 2.21 24.41
N MET A 834 -1.94 2.63 23.47
CA MET A 834 -2.32 2.69 22.06
C MET A 834 -2.65 1.29 21.50
N ALA A 835 -1.81 0.30 21.76
CA ALA A 835 -2.04 -1.07 21.30
C ALA A 835 -3.34 -1.64 21.88
N TYR A 836 -3.67 -1.34 23.14
CA TYR A 836 -4.93 -1.73 23.77
C TYR A 836 -6.13 -1.05 23.12
N MET A 837 -6.08 0.27 22.93
CA MET A 837 -7.19 1.04 22.36
C MET A 837 -7.43 0.71 20.88
N ASN A 838 -6.37 0.56 20.10
CA ASN A 838 -6.41 0.34 18.64
C ASN A 838 -6.61 -1.12 18.23
N ALA A 839 -6.54 -2.08 19.17
CA ALA A 839 -6.66 -3.49 18.84
C ALA A 839 -7.94 -3.76 18.03
N VAL A 840 -7.87 -4.73 17.11
CA VAL A 840 -9.07 -5.26 16.43
C VAL A 840 -9.99 -5.84 17.50
N GLU A 841 -11.27 -5.46 17.46
CA GLU A 841 -12.24 -5.72 18.54
C GLU A 841 -11.85 -5.15 19.92
N GLY A 842 -10.93 -4.18 19.94
CA GLY A 842 -10.56 -3.36 21.09
C GLY A 842 -11.48 -2.15 21.26
N PRO A 843 -11.28 -1.33 22.32
CA PRO A 843 -12.20 -0.26 22.69
C PRO A 843 -12.51 0.76 21.59
N LEU A 844 -11.49 1.29 20.92
CA LEU A 844 -11.69 2.31 19.88
C LEU A 844 -12.33 1.70 18.63
N TRP A 845 -11.91 0.48 18.28
CA TRP A 845 -12.48 -0.28 17.18
C TRP A 845 -13.97 -0.53 17.38
N VAL A 846 -14.36 -1.08 18.53
CA VAL A 846 -15.77 -1.36 18.85
C VAL A 846 -16.59 -0.08 18.88
N ALA A 847 -16.07 0.99 19.51
CA ALA A 847 -16.78 2.25 19.64
C ALA A 847 -17.04 2.95 18.30
N ILE A 848 -16.09 2.89 17.36
CA ILE A 848 -16.17 3.65 16.10
C ILE A 848 -16.46 2.73 14.90
N ARG A 849 -15.64 1.71 14.64
CA ARG A 849 -15.82 0.84 13.47
C ARG A 849 -16.94 -0.17 13.70
N GLY A 850 -17.00 -0.81 14.87
CA GLY A 850 -18.03 -1.79 15.21
C GLY A 850 -19.46 -1.23 15.18
N THR A 851 -19.61 0.07 15.42
CA THR A 851 -20.88 0.80 15.34
C THR A 851 -21.18 1.37 13.94
N GLY A 852 -20.26 1.20 12.98
CA GLY A 852 -20.39 1.72 11.61
C GLY A 852 -20.16 3.22 11.46
N LEU A 853 -19.51 3.88 12.44
CA LEU A 853 -19.26 5.32 12.38
C LEU A 853 -18.06 5.70 11.51
N ALA A 854 -17.12 4.79 11.26
CA ALA A 854 -16.04 4.97 10.30
C ALA A 854 -15.49 3.62 9.84
N TYR A 855 -14.81 3.60 8.70
CA TYR A 855 -14.09 2.41 8.25
C TYR A 855 -12.87 2.10 9.13
N GLY A 856 -12.19 3.13 9.64
CA GLY A 856 -11.06 2.98 10.55
C GLY A 856 -10.90 4.16 11.50
N ALA A 857 -10.40 3.88 12.70
CA ALA A 857 -9.93 4.90 13.63
C ALA A 857 -8.78 4.35 14.49
N ARG A 858 -7.76 5.17 14.73
CA ARG A 858 -6.59 4.77 15.51
C ARG A 858 -5.89 5.95 16.17
N PHE A 859 -5.26 5.68 17.31
CA PHE A 859 -4.25 6.56 17.89
C PHE A 859 -2.87 6.28 17.30
N ILE A 860 -2.11 7.32 16.96
CA ILE A 860 -0.77 7.19 16.38
C ILE A 860 0.19 8.06 17.17
N HIS A 861 1.40 7.58 17.43
CA HIS A 861 2.46 8.35 18.08
C HIS A 861 3.67 8.49 17.15
N ASN A 862 4.17 9.71 16.99
CA ASN A 862 5.40 9.99 16.26
C ASN A 862 6.40 10.67 17.20
N VAL A 863 7.48 9.96 17.54
CA VAL A 863 8.54 10.44 18.43
C VAL A 863 9.32 11.61 17.83
N ASP A 864 9.49 11.63 16.50
CA ASP A 864 10.36 12.58 15.81
C ASP A 864 9.70 13.96 15.65
N SER A 865 8.37 14.01 15.48
CA SER A 865 7.57 15.25 15.58
C SER A 865 7.20 15.58 17.03
N GLY A 866 7.10 14.58 17.90
CA GLY A 866 6.59 14.75 19.26
C GLY A 866 5.07 14.85 19.32
N PHE A 867 4.36 14.44 18.28
CA PHE A 867 2.90 14.44 18.22
C PHE A 867 2.29 13.09 18.56
N LEU A 868 1.10 13.17 19.17
CA LEU A 868 0.14 12.10 19.25
C LEU A 868 -1.05 12.49 18.36
N TYR A 869 -1.66 11.52 17.70
CA TYR A 869 -2.76 11.73 16.78
C TYR A 869 -3.96 10.86 17.09
N LEU A 870 -5.16 11.34 16.79
CA LEU A 870 -6.33 10.53 16.45
C LEU A 870 -6.56 10.67 14.95
N GLU A 871 -6.56 9.55 14.24
CA GLU A 871 -6.95 9.47 12.83
C GLU A 871 -8.32 8.78 12.75
N VAL A 872 -9.25 9.35 11.97
CA VAL A 872 -10.49 8.70 11.56
C VAL A 872 -10.54 8.68 10.03
N TYR A 873 -10.54 7.46 9.48
CA TYR A 873 -10.48 7.20 8.06
C TYR A 873 -11.86 6.80 7.53
N ARG A 874 -12.32 7.52 6.50
CA ARG A 874 -13.57 7.28 5.75
C ARG A 874 -14.78 7.09 6.68
N SER A 875 -15.32 8.21 7.14
CA SER A 875 -16.52 8.26 7.99
C SER A 875 -17.66 9.01 7.30
N PRO A 876 -18.92 8.56 7.41
CA PRO A 876 -20.07 9.37 7.01
C PRO A 876 -20.24 10.64 7.87
N ASN A 877 -19.64 10.67 9.07
CA ASN A 877 -19.60 11.85 9.94
C ASN A 877 -18.47 11.71 10.98
N VAL A 878 -17.30 12.31 10.71
CA VAL A 878 -16.14 12.23 11.62
C VAL A 878 -16.37 12.86 12.98
N HIS A 879 -17.27 13.83 13.12
CA HIS A 879 -17.58 14.43 14.43
C HIS A 879 -18.20 13.39 15.38
N ARG A 880 -19.13 12.57 14.88
CA ARG A 880 -19.71 11.48 15.69
C ARG A 880 -18.67 10.44 16.10
N ALA A 881 -17.78 10.08 15.20
CA ALA A 881 -16.66 9.18 15.51
C ALA A 881 -15.72 9.80 16.56
N PHE A 882 -15.44 11.10 16.48
CA PHE A 882 -14.66 11.84 17.48
C PHE A 882 -15.34 11.84 18.86
N GLU A 883 -16.64 12.10 18.94
CA GLU A 883 -17.38 12.07 20.21
C GLU A 883 -17.40 10.68 20.85
N GLU A 884 -17.65 9.62 20.07
CA GLU A 884 -17.61 8.25 20.59
C GLU A 884 -16.18 7.83 20.99
N GLY A 885 -15.16 8.27 20.23
CA GLY A 885 -13.76 8.10 20.60
C GLY A 885 -13.40 8.78 21.92
N LYS A 886 -13.92 9.99 22.15
CA LYS A 886 -13.76 10.70 23.43
C LYS A 886 -14.47 9.96 24.56
N LYS A 887 -15.74 9.60 24.32
CA LYS A 887 -16.59 8.93 25.30
C LYS A 887 -15.98 7.62 25.76
N ILE A 888 -15.47 6.79 24.85
CA ILE A 888 -14.85 5.51 25.26
C ILE A 888 -13.60 5.73 26.11
N VAL A 889 -12.81 6.78 25.87
CA VAL A 889 -11.67 7.15 26.72
C VAL A 889 -12.15 7.61 28.11
N GLU A 890 -13.16 8.47 28.18
CA GLU A 890 -13.74 8.95 29.43
C GLU A 890 -14.42 7.83 30.24
N ASP A 891 -15.07 6.89 29.57
CA ASP A 891 -15.72 5.74 30.19
C ASP A 891 -14.69 4.81 30.84
N HIS A 892 -13.53 4.59 30.22
CA HIS A 892 -12.42 3.84 30.83
C HIS A 892 -11.81 4.58 32.03
N LEU A 893 -11.65 5.90 31.93
CA LEU A 893 -11.09 6.72 33.02
C LEU A 893 -12.02 6.79 34.24
N SER A 894 -13.33 6.86 34.01
CA SER A 894 -14.35 6.91 35.07
C SER A 894 -14.69 5.53 35.65
N GLY A 895 -14.37 4.45 34.92
CA GLY A 895 -14.72 3.07 35.26
C GLY A 895 -16.13 2.66 34.81
N ALA A 896 -16.79 3.48 34.00
CA ALA A 896 -18.05 3.11 33.32
C ALA A 896 -17.84 1.96 32.33
N THR A 897 -16.67 1.93 31.68
CA THR A 897 -16.17 0.75 30.95
C THR A 897 -15.00 0.17 31.71
N GLN A 898 -15.04 -1.13 31.99
CA GLN A 898 -13.96 -1.82 32.70
C GLN A 898 -12.84 -2.20 31.73
N PHE A 899 -11.60 -2.07 32.19
CA PHE A 899 -10.47 -2.68 31.50
C PHE A 899 -10.56 -4.20 31.61
N ASP A 900 -10.15 -4.91 30.56
CA ASP A 900 -9.86 -6.33 30.64
C ASP A 900 -8.37 -6.50 31.03
N PRO A 901 -8.06 -6.79 32.31
CA PRO A 901 -6.68 -6.85 32.82
C PRO A 901 -5.88 -8.03 32.26
N HIS A 902 -6.53 -8.98 31.59
CA HIS A 902 -5.91 -10.23 31.22
C HIS A 902 -5.85 -10.38 29.71
N MET A 903 -6.98 -10.56 29.02
CA MET A 903 -6.93 -11.01 27.62
C MET A 903 -6.58 -9.87 26.68
N ALA A 904 -7.24 -8.72 26.80
CA ALA A 904 -6.97 -7.56 25.96
C ALA A 904 -5.58 -6.94 26.24
N LEU A 905 -5.14 -6.90 27.50
CA LEU A 905 -3.80 -6.40 27.85
C LEU A 905 -2.68 -7.32 27.33
N GLU A 906 -2.81 -8.65 27.49
CA GLU A 906 -1.88 -9.61 26.89
C GLU A 906 -1.84 -9.48 25.36
N GLY A 907 -3.01 -9.29 24.74
CA GLY A 907 -3.14 -9.04 23.30
C GLY A 907 -2.40 -7.79 22.86
N ALA A 908 -2.60 -6.67 23.55
CA ALA A 908 -1.93 -5.39 23.27
C ALA A 908 -0.39 -5.52 23.34
N ILE A 909 0.13 -6.17 24.38
CA ILE A 909 1.57 -6.45 24.51
C ILE A 909 2.06 -7.32 23.35
N SER A 910 1.26 -8.31 22.95
CA SER A 910 1.60 -9.22 21.86
C SER A 910 1.64 -8.54 20.50
N SER A 911 0.74 -7.59 20.24
CA SER A 911 0.78 -6.75 19.03
C SER A 911 2.08 -5.95 18.94
N ILE A 912 2.58 -5.39 20.05
CA ILE A 912 3.85 -4.64 20.03
C ILE A 912 5.04 -5.57 19.70
N VAL A 913 5.03 -6.80 20.22
CA VAL A 913 6.04 -7.81 19.86
C VAL A 913 5.96 -8.16 18.37
N LEU A 914 4.74 -8.31 17.84
CA LEU A 914 4.51 -8.57 16.43
C LEU A 914 5.01 -7.42 15.53
N ASP A 915 4.79 -6.17 15.93
CA ASP A 915 5.27 -4.99 15.18
C ASP A 915 6.80 -5.02 15.02
N TYR A 916 7.54 -5.41 16.05
CA TYR A 916 8.99 -5.61 15.93
C TYR A 916 9.37 -6.73 14.94
N ALA A 917 8.60 -7.82 14.88
CA ALA A 917 8.82 -8.86 13.89
C ALA A 917 8.47 -8.39 12.47
N ASN A 918 7.49 -7.49 12.34
CA ASN A 918 7.10 -6.87 11.06
C ASN A 918 8.15 -5.88 10.53
N GLU A 919 8.94 -5.24 11.40
CA GLU A 919 10.08 -4.42 10.98
C GLU A 919 11.26 -5.26 10.43
N GLN A 920 11.36 -6.53 10.82
CA GLN A 920 12.52 -7.39 10.57
C GLN A 920 12.19 -8.75 9.90
N PRO A 921 11.29 -8.82 8.89
CA PRO A 921 10.91 -10.09 8.25
C PRO A 921 12.05 -10.70 7.42
N THR A 922 12.98 -9.90 6.91
CA THR A 922 14.07 -10.35 6.03
C THR A 922 15.44 -9.87 6.47
N GLN A 923 16.48 -10.40 5.84
CA GLN A 923 17.87 -9.98 6.07
C GLN A 923 18.04 -8.47 5.79
N ALA A 924 17.52 -8.00 4.64
CA ALA A 924 17.61 -6.60 4.24
C ALA A 924 16.86 -5.66 5.19
N SER A 925 15.62 -5.99 5.58
CA SER A 925 14.87 -5.14 6.51
C SER A 925 15.49 -5.12 7.91
N THR A 926 16.09 -6.24 8.35
CA THR A 926 16.86 -6.30 9.61
C THR A 926 18.10 -5.41 9.55
N ALA A 927 18.83 -5.39 8.42
CA ALA A 927 19.94 -4.49 8.20
C ALA A 927 19.51 -3.01 8.21
N GLN A 928 18.41 -2.67 7.55
CA GLN A 928 17.83 -1.31 7.59
C GLN A 928 17.44 -0.90 9.01
N ALA A 929 16.72 -1.76 9.74
CA ALA A 929 16.35 -1.52 11.13
C ALA A 929 17.59 -1.32 12.04
N SER A 930 18.67 -2.07 11.78
CA SER A 930 19.96 -1.88 12.46
C SER A 930 20.57 -0.50 12.20
N PHE A 931 20.59 -0.04 10.94
CA PHE A 931 21.07 1.29 10.56
C PHE A 931 20.23 2.39 11.20
N VAL A 932 18.91 2.30 11.12
CA VAL A 932 17.98 3.27 11.73
C VAL A 932 18.20 3.36 13.23
N ARG A 933 18.29 2.22 13.92
CA ARG A 933 18.56 2.17 15.36
C ARG A 933 19.89 2.83 15.70
N GLN A 934 20.97 2.47 15.01
CA GLN A 934 22.33 2.89 15.37
C GLN A 934 22.65 4.33 14.95
N VAL A 935 22.18 4.75 13.78
CA VAL A 935 22.62 6.00 13.12
C VAL A 935 21.55 7.08 13.18
N ILE A 936 20.29 6.73 12.86
CA ILE A 936 19.20 7.73 12.82
C ILE A 936 18.70 8.05 14.23
N ARG A 937 18.51 7.02 15.06
CA ARG A 937 17.93 7.15 16.41
C ARG A 937 18.97 7.12 17.54
N GLU A 938 20.22 6.74 17.24
CA GLU A 938 21.33 6.62 18.20
C GLU A 938 21.01 5.77 19.45
N LEU A 939 20.32 4.65 19.23
CA LEU A 939 19.86 3.74 20.29
C LEU A 939 20.83 2.56 20.51
N PRO A 940 20.98 2.07 21.75
CA PRO A 940 21.84 0.93 22.06
C PRO A 940 21.31 -0.37 21.46
N SER A 941 22.19 -1.35 21.25
CA SER A 941 21.84 -2.63 20.63
C SER A 941 20.80 -3.43 21.41
N ASP A 942 20.74 -3.27 22.73
CA ASP A 942 19.79 -3.93 23.62
C ASP A 942 18.53 -3.11 23.92
N TYR A 943 18.31 -2.01 23.19
CA TYR A 943 17.17 -1.11 23.38
C TYR A 943 15.83 -1.84 23.29
N GLN A 944 15.63 -2.63 22.23
CA GLN A 944 14.39 -3.37 21.99
C GLN A 944 14.11 -4.37 23.11
N GLU A 945 15.12 -5.14 23.54
CA GLU A 945 14.97 -6.09 24.65
C GLU A 945 14.60 -5.39 25.96
N LYS A 946 15.20 -4.23 26.24
CA LYS A 946 14.88 -3.43 27.43
C LYS A 946 13.48 -2.84 27.35
N LEU A 947 13.06 -2.36 26.18
CA LEU A 947 11.73 -1.79 25.98
C LEU A 947 10.65 -2.86 26.15
N LEU A 948 10.81 -4.01 25.50
CA LEU A 948 9.87 -5.13 25.60
C LEU A 948 9.74 -5.68 27.03
N ARG A 949 10.82 -5.69 27.82
CA ARG A 949 10.75 -6.03 29.25
C ARG A 949 9.88 -5.05 30.02
N LYS A 950 10.07 -3.73 29.81
CA LYS A 950 9.26 -2.69 30.47
C LYS A 950 7.80 -2.72 30.04
N ILE A 951 7.52 -2.97 28.77
CA ILE A 951 6.16 -3.10 28.23
C ILE A 951 5.37 -4.18 28.96
N ARG A 952 6.01 -5.31 29.30
CA ARG A 952 5.37 -6.41 30.05
C ARG A 952 5.05 -6.07 31.51
N GLU A 953 5.66 -5.03 32.06
CA GLU A 953 5.43 -4.58 33.43
C GLU A 953 4.29 -3.54 33.53
N ILE A 954 3.76 -3.06 32.40
CA ILE A 954 2.70 -2.05 32.37
C ILE A 954 1.37 -2.62 32.85
N GLY A 955 0.79 -1.96 33.85
CA GLY A 955 -0.54 -2.25 34.38
C GLY A 955 -1.60 -1.22 33.96
N ILE A 956 -2.81 -1.43 34.48
CA ILE A 956 -3.98 -0.58 34.18
C ILE A 956 -3.79 0.86 34.71
N GLU A 957 -3.12 1.06 35.83
CA GLU A 957 -2.97 2.41 36.40
C GLU A 957 -2.07 3.29 35.55
N GLU A 958 -0.98 2.74 35.00
CA GLU A 958 -0.15 3.42 34.00
C GLU A 958 -0.94 3.71 32.72
N ILE A 959 -1.80 2.78 32.28
CA ILE A 959 -2.68 3.00 31.11
C ILE A 959 -3.64 4.18 31.37
N LYS A 960 -4.30 4.21 32.54
CA LYS A 960 -5.18 5.32 32.94
C LYS A 960 -4.42 6.66 33.00
N GLU A 961 -3.18 6.65 33.47
CA GLU A 961 -2.32 7.84 33.46
C GLU A 961 -2.10 8.34 32.03
N ILE A 962 -1.75 7.46 31.09
CA ILE A 962 -1.58 7.83 29.68
C ILE A 962 -2.90 8.32 29.06
N LEU A 963 -4.01 7.63 29.32
CA LEU A 963 -5.31 8.02 28.80
C LEU A 963 -5.67 9.44 29.24
N ARG A 964 -5.40 9.79 30.50
CA ARG A 964 -5.67 11.12 31.05
C ARG A 964 -4.70 12.19 30.53
N ASP A 965 -3.41 11.89 30.54
CA ASP A 965 -2.36 12.89 30.36
C ASP A 965 -2.03 13.15 28.88
N PHE A 966 -2.24 12.15 28.00
CA PHE A 966 -1.83 12.20 26.60
C PHE A 966 -2.98 11.96 25.61
N ILE A 967 -3.83 10.96 25.84
CA ILE A 967 -4.90 10.60 24.88
C ILE A 967 -6.09 11.57 24.97
N LEU A 968 -6.61 11.85 26.18
CA LEU A 968 -7.74 12.77 26.37
C LEU A 968 -7.47 14.20 25.82
N PRO A 969 -6.23 14.75 25.90
CA PRO A 969 -5.87 15.98 25.19
C PRO A 969 -6.19 16.01 23.70
N LEU A 970 -6.20 14.88 22.97
CA LEU A 970 -6.59 14.81 21.56
C LEU A 970 -8.04 15.25 21.29
N PHE A 971 -8.86 15.27 22.34
CA PHE A 971 -10.28 15.64 22.30
C PHE A 971 -10.57 16.99 22.97
N THR A 972 -9.53 17.76 23.28
CA THR A 972 -9.63 19.00 24.05
C THR A 972 -9.22 20.19 23.18
N PRO A 973 -10.15 21.08 22.77
CA PRO A 973 -9.86 22.15 21.81
C PRO A 973 -8.68 23.06 22.13
N SER A 974 -8.37 23.29 23.42
CA SER A 974 -7.23 24.10 23.85
C SER A 974 -5.89 23.35 23.91
N LYS A 975 -5.87 22.07 23.54
CA LYS A 975 -4.70 21.17 23.60
C LYS A 975 -4.49 20.34 22.33
N SER A 976 -5.43 20.37 21.41
CA SER A 976 -5.37 19.63 20.15
C SER A 976 -5.73 20.52 18.98
N ASP A 977 -4.99 20.35 17.91
CA ASP A 977 -5.35 20.86 16.60
C ASP A 977 -6.24 19.86 15.87
N ILE A 978 -7.05 20.35 14.92
CA ILE A 978 -7.99 19.53 14.17
C ILE A 978 -8.00 19.90 12.68
N ILE A 979 -7.88 18.89 11.82
CA ILE A 979 -8.02 19.04 10.37
C ILE A 979 -9.07 18.04 9.89
N VAL A 980 -10.05 18.52 9.13
CA VAL A 980 -11.12 17.70 8.55
C VAL A 980 -11.17 17.93 7.05
N CYS A 981 -11.09 16.86 6.26
CA CYS A 981 -11.45 16.89 4.84
C CYS A 981 -12.78 16.16 4.66
N CYS A 982 -13.74 16.75 3.96
CA CYS A 982 -15.08 16.15 3.83
C CYS A 982 -15.77 16.48 2.52
N GLY A 983 -16.74 15.65 2.12
CA GLY A 983 -17.66 16.01 1.05
C GLY A 983 -18.40 17.31 1.37
N ARG A 984 -18.66 18.14 0.36
CA ARG A 984 -19.35 19.45 0.50
C ARG A 984 -20.66 19.37 1.31
N VAL A 985 -21.41 18.28 1.19
CA VAL A 985 -22.67 18.07 1.93
C VAL A 985 -22.50 17.89 3.44
N LEU A 986 -21.29 17.53 3.90
CA LEU A 986 -20.98 17.27 5.30
C LEU A 986 -20.44 18.51 6.03
N GLU A 987 -20.09 19.57 5.30
CA GLU A 987 -19.44 20.78 5.86
C GLU A 987 -20.23 21.38 7.03
N GLU A 988 -21.47 21.80 6.79
CA GLU A 988 -22.33 22.44 7.79
C GLU A 988 -22.60 21.56 9.02
N PRO A 989 -22.99 20.28 8.87
CA PRO A 989 -23.12 19.35 10.00
C PRO A 989 -21.83 19.21 10.82
N LEU A 990 -20.67 19.08 10.16
CA LEU A 990 -19.39 18.89 10.85
C LEU A 990 -18.94 20.18 11.55
N ARG A 991 -19.11 21.34 10.91
CA ARG A 991 -18.81 22.64 11.52
C ARG A 991 -19.59 22.84 12.81
N LYS A 992 -20.92 22.67 12.74
CA LYS A 992 -21.79 22.79 13.93
C LYS A 992 -21.44 21.80 15.02
N GLY A 993 -21.10 20.57 14.68
CA GLY A 993 -20.68 19.55 15.63
C GLY A 993 -19.43 20.00 16.41
N PHE A 994 -18.35 20.29 15.68
CA PHE A 994 -17.07 20.63 16.30
C PHE A 994 -17.07 21.98 17.04
N GLU A 995 -17.81 22.98 16.54
CA GLU A 995 -18.07 24.23 17.27
C GLU A 995 -18.84 23.96 18.57
N GLY A 996 -19.80 23.03 18.54
CA GLY A 996 -20.56 22.59 19.71
C GLY A 996 -19.70 21.99 20.83
N VAL A 997 -18.55 21.39 20.48
CA VAL A 997 -17.57 20.88 21.46
C VAL A 997 -16.41 21.85 21.73
N GLY A 998 -16.45 23.06 21.16
CA GLY A 998 -15.60 24.18 21.52
C GLY A 998 -14.42 24.47 20.60
N TYR A 999 -14.32 23.82 19.44
CA TYR A 999 -13.35 24.23 18.42
C TYR A 999 -13.78 25.52 17.73
N LYS A 1000 -12.80 26.33 17.33
CA LYS A 1000 -13.02 27.52 16.51
C LYS A 1000 -12.56 27.21 15.09
N LEU A 1001 -13.47 26.67 14.29
CA LEU A 1001 -13.13 26.18 12.96
C LEU A 1001 -13.10 27.32 11.95
N GLU A 1002 -12.14 27.25 11.06
CA GLU A 1002 -12.14 28.01 9.81
C GLU A 1002 -12.42 27.05 8.66
N VAL A 1003 -13.34 27.43 7.77
CA VAL A 1003 -13.63 26.67 6.56
C VAL A 1003 -12.87 27.30 5.42
N HIS A 1004 -12.04 26.51 4.74
CA HIS A 1004 -11.24 26.96 3.60
C HIS A 1004 -11.17 25.86 2.55
N ASP A 1005 -11.22 26.23 1.28
CA ASP A 1005 -10.94 25.31 0.18
C ASP A 1005 -9.44 24.99 0.10
N LEU A 1006 -9.07 23.94 -0.65
CA LEU A 1006 -7.67 23.50 -0.77
C LEU A 1006 -6.73 24.62 -1.24
N LYS A 1007 -7.20 25.55 -2.09
CA LYS A 1007 -6.43 26.69 -2.62
C LYS A 1007 -5.87 27.60 -1.53
N TYR A 1008 -6.56 27.75 -0.40
CA TYR A 1008 -6.10 28.57 0.73
C TYR A 1008 -4.76 28.09 1.31
N PHE A 1009 -4.52 26.78 1.25
CA PHE A 1009 -3.33 26.15 1.85
C PHE A 1009 -2.16 26.04 0.87
N GLU A 1010 -2.30 26.51 -0.37
CA GLU A 1010 -1.21 26.57 -1.33
C GLU A 1010 -0.17 27.63 -0.90
N ASP A 1011 1.12 27.34 -1.11
CA ASP A 1011 2.21 28.26 -0.77
C ASP A 1011 3.19 28.35 -1.93
N ASP A 1012 3.54 29.57 -2.30
CA ASP A 1012 4.50 29.85 -3.35
C ASP A 1012 5.94 29.95 -2.86
N TYR A 1013 6.19 29.88 -1.55
CA TYR A 1013 7.52 30.02 -0.98
C TYR A 1013 8.20 31.36 -1.36
N GLY A 1014 7.38 32.41 -1.53
CA GLY A 1014 7.82 33.73 -1.98
C GLY A 1014 8.12 33.80 -3.49
N PHE A 1015 7.81 32.76 -4.26
CA PHE A 1015 8.14 32.69 -5.68
C PHE A 1015 7.09 33.33 -6.56
N LYS A 1016 7.25 34.62 -6.85
CA LYS A 1016 6.31 35.43 -7.62
C LYS A 1016 6.72 35.63 -9.07
N LEU A 1017 5.80 35.49 -10.03
CA LEU A 1017 6.10 35.67 -11.45
C LEU A 1017 6.33 37.14 -11.83
N GLU A 1018 5.79 38.09 -11.06
CA GLU A 1018 5.92 39.52 -11.36
C GLU A 1018 7.38 39.99 -11.30
N GLU A 1019 8.23 39.34 -10.49
CA GLU A 1019 9.67 39.61 -10.41
C GLU A 1019 10.39 39.37 -11.75
N PHE A 1020 9.82 38.53 -12.61
CA PHE A 1020 10.35 38.19 -13.93
C PHE A 1020 9.58 38.88 -15.07
N LYS A 1021 8.67 39.81 -14.75
CA LYS A 1021 7.76 40.46 -15.72
C LYS A 1021 6.92 39.47 -16.51
N ILE A 1022 6.53 38.38 -15.86
CA ILE A 1022 5.64 37.36 -16.41
C ILE A 1022 4.31 37.50 -15.68
N GLU A 1023 3.21 37.57 -16.43
CA GLU A 1023 1.87 37.60 -15.86
C GLU A 1023 1.55 36.28 -15.14
N GLU A 1024 0.83 36.37 -14.02
CA GLU A 1024 0.28 35.21 -13.31
C GLU A 1024 -0.72 34.47 -14.22
N PRO A 1025 -1.02 33.20 -13.93
CA PRO A 1025 -2.08 32.51 -14.64
C PRO A 1025 -3.41 33.20 -14.49
N GLU A 1026 -4.10 33.44 -15.62
CA GLU A 1026 -5.56 33.43 -15.59
C GLU A 1026 -5.91 32.01 -15.16
N ASP A 1027 -6.51 31.88 -13.98
CA ASP A 1027 -6.97 30.60 -13.49
C ASP A 1027 -8.11 30.16 -14.42
N GLU A 1028 -7.87 29.15 -15.27
CA GLU A 1028 -8.95 28.47 -16.01
C GLU A 1028 -9.97 27.79 -15.06
N ASP A 1029 -9.69 27.80 -13.75
CA ASP A 1029 -10.52 27.31 -12.65
C ASP A 1029 -11.49 28.38 -12.07
N GLU A 1030 -11.48 29.63 -12.55
CA GLU A 1030 -12.31 30.72 -11.98
C GLU A 1030 -13.80 30.66 -12.36
N ASP A 1031 -14.21 29.89 -13.37
CA ASP A 1031 -15.57 29.96 -13.90
C ASP A 1031 -16.61 29.03 -13.21
N ASP A 1032 -16.22 28.15 -12.28
CA ASP A 1032 -17.15 27.16 -11.68
C ASP A 1032 -17.37 27.28 -10.15
N GLU A 1033 -16.75 28.25 -9.46
CA GLU A 1033 -16.86 28.36 -7.98
C GLU A 1033 -17.72 29.53 -7.44
N GLU A 1034 -18.28 30.42 -8.29
CA GLU A 1034 -19.23 31.47 -7.85
C GLU A 1034 -20.65 31.29 -8.41
N GLU A 1035 -21.42 30.31 -7.94
CA GLU A 1035 -22.89 30.44 -7.90
C GLU A 1035 -23.46 29.89 -6.58
N GLY A 1036 -23.76 30.79 -5.63
CA GLY A 1036 -24.39 30.35 -4.38
C GLY A 1036 -24.63 31.36 -3.26
N SER A 1037 -24.76 32.67 -3.49
CA SER A 1037 -25.28 33.57 -2.46
C SER A 1037 -26.25 34.63 -3.00
N GLY A 1038 -27.45 34.18 -3.40
CA GLY A 1038 -28.60 35.08 -3.57
C GLY A 1038 -29.25 35.35 -2.22
N SER A 1039 -28.86 36.43 -1.54
CA SER A 1039 -29.60 36.96 -0.40
C SER A 1039 -30.86 37.69 -0.90
N GLU A 1040 -32.03 37.16 -0.59
CA GLU A 1040 -33.30 37.89 -0.66
C GLU A 1040 -33.29 38.99 0.41
N ASP A 1041 -32.99 40.23 0.02
CA ASP A 1041 -33.38 41.42 0.77
C ASP A 1041 -34.55 42.10 0.06
N GLY A 1042 -35.71 42.03 0.71
CA GLY A 1042 -36.91 42.73 0.28
C GLY A 1042 -36.78 44.24 0.48
N SER A 1043 -37.10 44.99 -0.58
CA SER A 1043 -37.59 46.36 -0.43
C SER A 1043 -38.83 46.57 -1.30
N ASP A 1044 -39.98 46.69 -0.64
CA ASP A 1044 -41.16 47.35 -1.18
C ASP A 1044 -40.84 48.86 -1.27
N ASP A 1045 -40.97 49.48 -2.45
CA ASP A 1045 -42.10 50.36 -2.75
C ASP A 1045 -41.94 51.16 -4.07
N HIS A 1046 -43.07 51.25 -4.76
CA HIS A 1046 -43.57 52.33 -5.63
C HIS A 1046 -42.95 52.63 -7.02
N ASP A 1047 -43.75 52.27 -8.03
CA ASP A 1047 -44.59 53.17 -8.86
C ASP A 1047 -44.36 53.22 -10.40
N MET A 1048 -45.51 53.04 -11.07
CA MET A 1048 -45.98 53.69 -12.31
C MET A 1048 -45.45 53.20 -13.68
N ALA A 1049 -46.29 52.38 -14.32
CA ALA A 1049 -46.87 52.56 -15.65
C ALA A 1049 -46.01 53.17 -16.79
N ASN A 1050 -45.63 52.31 -17.73
CA ASN A 1050 -46.12 52.34 -19.12
C ASN A 1050 -45.76 51.05 -19.87
#